data_AF-A0A817GT58-F1
#
_entry.id   AF-A0A817GT58-F1
#
_cell.length_a   1.000
_cell.length_b   1.000
_cell.length_c   1.000
_cell.angle_alpha   90.00
_cell.angle_beta   90.00
_cell.angle_gamma   90.00
#
_symmetry.space_group_name_H-M   'P 1'
#
loop_
_entity.id
_entity.type
_entity.pdbx_description
1 polymer ?
#
loop_
_entity_poly.entity_id
_entity_poly.type
_entity_poly.pdbx_seq_one_letter_code
_entity_poly.pdbx_strand_id
1 'polypeptide(L)'
;MSLFIISTSRSISSSLYRQRFLSFTPRLLSSNQYNNDIIQAKKQQLKIDPSSSKQTPRLRRYHYYLLSIATGALIGTIYALRQVRKHEGSLPEYVANAELLERKAMEARPLPPPITKHITFDVPPRINFPFNVTLYQFVTCPFCCKVRAYLNYNRIPYDIVEVNSVTQKETKWSLYNSVPIVVIENEQIQLNDSNMIISAIESYLRQPTKTFKNIMKLYKSVVEKDQKGNLSFNYPNRYFIIEPLINDRLDTIKEEQERIVHNQSKSFFARLFSRLTFQSEIDSKKIQNETINKPKSNEENEFERQWREWVDNKFMHVISPNIYSTLRQSLNTMHWFSKAGDWEEIFPWYQRWIFVYFGAVTMRGLAIYLKKKYNLNDNVRISLYECGNEWVNAIGDKDFNGGSEPNLADLYVYGILTAIQGSEAFQDLMTNTKIQPWFERMKNLVEPHRIDTSIMTIIECTGCTLIAYGIPFSMFVFTIAHHPFRIIIAMTSAFFWLLSLLLSSLLWFMVVPLRNQLAFAVPFAVLFQEIFRYLFYRVIKKAEFALQKVQLQELTEKGMVFDRFAVAYAAGYGFGFISGTFAIVNVLSDMTGPGTIGIFGHSQDFFIATAFLTLAIILLNTFWGVVLFTSLDKGGIHQYLGPAVVVLTHMLFSCLTLFNRTTKPTYSISIITGYVILCGMISYALFLRGFNIRQRLIHTTYNMSSSTAPKKISIVGSGNWGSTMAIHIAENVRELKDQYDQKILMWCKEETLDDGSKLTQVINKQHENIKYLPHEKIPDNVIALPDLSESVKDADILIFVIPHQFVKKTCEELKNKIKPTAFALTLIKGFYIDEQTNELLLVSQIIKNTLNIPCLCLMGANIAHEVAEKVFCEATVGSRDEQHSEIVRQLIDTPVFRLRFYPDVEIIEILGGVKNVIAMCAGFADGLKAGFNTRAAVLRLGFREMVNFCRLHEKESTAEIYLESCGFADLIASSLGGRNYNGAKKMAETNKSLKDIEKEDLNGQSLQGPGTAKEVYRFLEAKNLLDQFPMFRDAYLICEQKIEPKKLLENLTNHPEFHRK
;
A
#
# COMPACT_ATOMS: atom_id res chain seq x y z
N MET A 1 8.49 11.05 15.26
CA MET A 1 8.27 9.61 15.52
C MET A 1 9.58 9.02 16.02
N SER A 2 9.96 9.37 17.26
CA SER A 2 11.31 9.15 17.81
C SER A 2 11.29 8.58 19.24
N LEU A 3 10.16 8.01 19.69
CA LEU A 3 9.96 7.58 21.08
C LEU A 3 9.17 6.26 21.19
N PHE A 4 9.50 5.25 20.37
CA PHE A 4 8.91 3.90 20.51
C PHE A 4 9.92 2.75 20.33
N ILE A 5 11.20 2.99 20.62
CA ILE A 5 12.26 1.97 20.62
C ILE A 5 12.99 1.98 21.98
N ILE A 6 12.28 1.80 23.10
CA ILE A 6 12.87 1.35 24.38
C ILE A 6 11.75 0.59 25.09
N SER A 7 11.61 -0.72 24.85
CA SER A 7 10.88 -1.67 25.72
C SER A 7 10.82 -3.06 25.07
N THR A 8 11.97 -3.69 24.86
CA THR A 8 12.12 -5.16 24.83
C THR A 8 13.62 -5.48 24.78
N SER A 9 14.30 -5.26 25.90
CA SER A 9 15.62 -5.83 26.16
C SER A 9 15.62 -6.46 27.55
N ARG A 10 15.54 -7.80 27.61
CA ARG A 10 16.17 -8.69 28.61
C ARG A 10 15.71 -10.12 28.40
N SER A 11 16.67 -11.06 28.51
CA SER A 11 16.60 -12.51 28.24
C SER A 11 16.64 -12.82 26.74
N ILE A 12 17.77 -13.19 26.13
CA ILE A 12 18.54 -14.41 26.38
C ILE A 12 20.05 -14.13 26.24
N SER A 13 20.83 -14.62 27.21
CA SER A 13 22.27 -14.51 27.30
C SER A 13 23.01 -15.49 26.37
N SER A 14 23.94 -14.94 25.60
CA SER A 14 25.31 -15.42 25.32
C SER A 14 25.63 -16.92 25.47
N SER A 15 25.98 -17.57 24.37
CA SER A 15 27.33 -18.13 24.20
C SER A 15 27.62 -18.38 22.72
N LEU A 16 28.91 -18.24 22.36
CA LEU A 16 29.57 -18.54 21.09
C LEU A 16 29.63 -17.42 20.02
N TYR A 17 30.85 -17.23 19.55
CA TYR A 17 31.35 -16.29 18.52
C TYR A 17 31.73 -14.88 18.97
N ARG A 18 32.74 -14.82 19.84
CA ARG A 18 33.69 -13.70 19.89
C ARG A 18 35.12 -14.22 20.04
N GLN A 19 35.75 -14.62 18.94
CA GLN A 19 37.21 -14.64 18.80
C GLN A 19 37.62 -14.88 17.35
N ARG A 20 37.99 -13.81 16.65
CA ARG A 20 39.18 -13.68 15.80
C ARG A 20 39.03 -12.45 14.91
N PHE A 21 40.15 -11.77 14.73
CA PHE A 21 40.47 -10.68 13.79
C PHE A 21 40.62 -9.29 14.39
N LEU A 22 41.80 -9.09 14.98
CA LEU A 22 42.59 -7.87 14.83
C LEU A 22 44.06 -8.27 15.01
N SER A 23 44.82 -8.32 13.91
CA SER A 23 46.25 -7.97 13.89
C SER A 23 46.87 -8.05 12.48
N PHE A 24 47.53 -6.95 12.09
CA PHE A 24 48.63 -6.80 11.10
C PHE A 24 48.36 -6.80 9.58
N THR A 25 48.49 -5.62 8.98
CA THR A 25 49.16 -5.33 7.68
C THR A 25 50.70 -5.46 7.82
N PRO A 26 51.60 -5.50 6.78
CA PRO A 26 51.48 -5.00 5.38
C PRO A 26 52.21 -5.79 4.23
N ARG A 27 51.86 -5.50 2.94
CA ARG A 27 52.75 -5.15 1.78
C ARG A 27 52.24 -5.58 0.37
N LEU A 28 51.93 -4.56 -0.44
CA LEU A 28 52.36 -4.24 -1.83
C LEU A 28 52.50 -5.31 -2.93
N LEU A 29 51.74 -5.07 -4.02
CA LEU A 29 52.00 -5.12 -5.49
C LEU A 29 50.69 -5.57 -6.16
N SER A 30 50.15 -5.09 -7.29
CA SER A 30 50.40 -4.00 -8.23
C SER A 30 49.23 -4.05 -9.23
N SER A 31 48.46 -2.98 -9.42
CA SER A 31 47.59 -2.81 -10.61
C SER A 31 47.07 -1.38 -10.73
N ASN A 32 47.98 -0.43 -10.93
CA ASN A 32 47.68 0.98 -11.19
C ASN A 32 48.03 1.33 -12.64
N GLN A 33 47.44 0.59 -13.60
CA GLN A 33 47.77 0.71 -15.02
C GLN A 33 46.57 0.50 -15.97
N TYR A 34 45.37 0.95 -15.55
CA TYR A 34 44.21 0.94 -16.46
C TYR A 34 43.32 2.20 -16.38
N ASN A 35 43.49 3.05 -15.36
CA ASN A 35 42.67 4.27 -15.21
C ASN A 35 43.33 5.56 -15.74
N ASN A 36 44.59 5.51 -16.17
CA ASN A 36 45.28 6.69 -16.71
C ASN A 36 45.12 6.86 -18.24
N ASP A 37 44.73 5.81 -18.97
CA ASP A 37 44.65 5.86 -20.45
C ASP A 37 43.32 6.42 -20.97
N ILE A 38 42.27 6.48 -20.14
CA ILE A 38 40.95 7.03 -20.56
C ILE A 38 40.87 8.56 -20.36
N ILE A 39 41.71 9.12 -19.48
CA ILE A 39 41.76 10.57 -19.22
C ILE A 39 42.71 11.27 -20.22
N GLN A 40 43.62 10.53 -20.86
CA GLN A 40 44.53 11.06 -21.87
C GLN A 40 43.96 11.03 -23.31
N ALA A 41 42.93 10.20 -23.58
CA ALA A 41 42.33 10.04 -24.90
C ALA A 41 41.29 11.12 -25.31
N LYS A 42 40.98 12.11 -24.47
CA LYS A 42 40.07 13.23 -24.82
C LYS A 42 40.73 14.61 -24.95
N LYS A 43 42.06 14.68 -24.81
CA LYS A 43 42.85 15.92 -24.95
C LYS A 43 43.66 16.03 -26.25
N GLN A 44 43.46 15.12 -27.19
CA GLN A 44 44.19 15.06 -28.47
C GLN A 44 43.30 14.89 -29.71
N GLN A 45 42.11 15.51 -29.71
CA GLN A 45 41.42 15.82 -30.96
C GLN A 45 40.99 17.28 -30.94
N LEU A 46 41.46 18.02 -31.95
CA LEU A 46 41.18 19.43 -32.33
C LEU A 46 42.19 20.49 -31.86
N LYS A 47 43.35 20.50 -32.51
CA LYS A 47 43.99 21.74 -33.00
C LYS A 47 44.29 21.57 -34.49
N ILE A 48 43.53 22.27 -35.34
CA ILE A 48 43.89 22.61 -36.72
C ILE A 48 43.78 24.13 -36.85
N ASP A 49 44.74 24.68 -37.60
CA ASP A 49 45.19 26.06 -37.73
C ASP A 49 44.18 27.01 -38.44
N PRO A 50 44.36 28.34 -38.32
CA PRO A 50 43.42 29.38 -38.70
C PRO A 50 43.69 29.92 -40.10
N SER A 51 42.65 30.04 -40.94
CA SER A 51 42.51 31.14 -41.91
C SER A 51 41.24 30.96 -42.76
N SER A 52 40.58 32.09 -43.00
CA SER A 52 39.43 32.31 -43.89
C SER A 52 38.04 31.92 -43.37
N SER A 53 37.29 32.91 -42.87
CA SER A 53 36.11 33.47 -43.58
C SER A 53 35.22 34.36 -42.68
N LYS A 54 35.18 35.64 -43.07
CA LYS A 54 34.04 36.59 -43.11
C LYS A 54 32.96 36.61 -42.00
N GLN A 55 32.87 37.80 -41.37
CA GLN A 55 31.67 38.61 -41.03
C GLN A 55 30.71 38.19 -39.86
N THR A 56 30.79 38.97 -38.77
CA THR A 56 29.75 39.69 -37.96
C THR A 56 28.24 39.30 -38.01
N PRO A 57 27.36 39.70 -37.04
CA PRO A 57 27.52 40.03 -35.61
C PRO A 57 26.41 39.40 -34.71
N ARG A 58 26.74 38.68 -33.63
CA ARG A 58 25.73 38.08 -32.72
C ARG A 58 25.40 38.86 -31.43
N LEU A 59 26.17 39.87 -31.03
CA LEU A 59 25.92 40.61 -29.78
C LEU A 59 24.84 41.71 -29.86
N ARG A 60 24.42 42.15 -31.05
CA ARG A 60 23.44 43.25 -31.18
C ARG A 60 21.98 42.82 -30.93
N ARG A 61 21.64 41.52 -31.07
CA ARG A 61 20.25 41.02 -30.96
C ARG A 61 19.70 41.01 -29.53
N TYR A 62 20.55 40.83 -28.51
CA TYR A 62 20.11 40.88 -27.11
C TYR A 62 19.77 42.30 -26.66
N HIS A 63 20.46 43.31 -27.20
CA HIS A 63 20.15 44.72 -26.90
C HIS A 63 18.82 45.16 -27.51
N TYR A 64 18.47 44.73 -28.72
CA TYR A 64 17.16 45.02 -29.32
C TYR A 64 15.99 44.29 -28.65
N TYR A 65 16.23 43.10 -28.08
CA TYR A 65 15.23 42.38 -27.28
C TYR A 65 14.98 43.05 -25.91
N LEU A 66 16.02 43.53 -25.24
CA LEU A 66 15.88 44.30 -24.00
C LEU A 66 15.22 45.67 -24.25
N LEU A 67 15.53 46.32 -25.36
CA LEU A 67 14.92 47.60 -25.75
C LEU A 67 13.45 47.42 -26.19
N SER A 68 13.08 46.31 -26.82
CA SER A 68 11.70 46.00 -27.20
C SER A 68 10.82 45.65 -25.99
N ILE A 69 11.39 44.98 -24.98
CA ILE A 69 10.70 44.70 -23.71
C ILE A 69 10.48 46.01 -22.92
N ALA A 70 11.48 46.90 -22.88
CA ALA A 70 11.37 48.19 -22.20
C ALA A 70 10.39 49.15 -22.90
N THR A 71 10.39 49.20 -24.24
CA THR A 71 9.44 50.02 -25.01
C THR A 71 8.02 49.44 -24.99
N GLY A 72 7.86 48.11 -25.02
CA GLY A 72 6.58 47.44 -24.84
C GLY A 72 5.97 47.66 -23.46
N ALA A 73 6.78 47.63 -22.41
CA ALA A 73 6.35 47.96 -21.04
C ALA A 73 5.94 49.43 -20.90
N LEU A 74 6.69 50.36 -21.51
CA LEU A 74 6.38 51.80 -21.46
C LEU A 74 5.09 52.13 -22.25
N ILE A 75 4.92 51.58 -23.44
CA ILE A 75 3.71 51.76 -24.26
C ILE A 75 2.50 51.10 -23.60
N GLY A 76 2.66 49.90 -23.02
CA GLY A 76 1.62 49.21 -22.26
C GLY A 76 1.21 49.98 -21.00
N THR A 77 2.16 50.60 -20.31
CA THR A 77 1.89 51.44 -19.12
C THR A 77 1.20 52.75 -19.51
N ILE A 78 1.61 53.39 -20.60
CA ILE A 78 0.96 54.61 -21.12
C ILE A 78 -0.45 54.31 -21.67
N TYR A 79 -0.65 53.16 -22.33
CA TYR A 79 -1.96 52.71 -22.79
C TYR A 79 -2.89 52.35 -21.61
N ALA A 80 -2.38 51.68 -20.59
CA ALA A 80 -3.10 51.40 -19.35
C ALA A 80 -3.46 52.69 -18.60
N LEU A 81 -2.53 53.64 -18.48
CA LEU A 81 -2.80 54.96 -17.88
C LEU A 81 -3.77 55.82 -18.71
N ARG A 82 -3.74 55.70 -20.05
CA ARG A 82 -4.75 56.32 -20.94
C ARG A 82 -6.12 55.67 -20.82
N GLN A 83 -6.20 54.34 -20.66
CA GLN A 83 -7.47 53.63 -20.43
C GLN A 83 -8.05 53.93 -19.04
N VAL A 84 -7.21 54.08 -18.02
CA VAL A 84 -7.62 54.51 -16.68
C VAL A 84 -8.12 55.96 -16.71
N ARG A 85 -7.44 56.88 -17.42
CA ARG A 85 -7.93 58.26 -17.62
C ARG A 85 -9.16 58.37 -18.51
N LYS A 86 -9.41 57.42 -19.42
CA LYS A 86 -10.62 57.40 -20.27
C LYS A 86 -11.89 57.02 -19.49
N HIS A 87 -11.73 56.45 -18.29
CA HIS A 87 -12.83 56.11 -17.37
C HIS A 87 -13.05 57.13 -16.23
N GLU A 88 -12.34 58.27 -16.23
CA GLU A 88 -12.60 59.42 -15.34
C GLU A 88 -13.30 60.58 -16.09
N GLY A 89 -14.30 60.25 -16.92
CA GLY A 89 -15.13 61.23 -17.61
C GLY A 89 -16.60 61.06 -17.23
N SER A 90 -17.20 62.14 -16.73
CA SER A 90 -18.61 62.35 -16.35
C SER A 90 -19.07 61.83 -14.97
N LEU A 91 -19.02 62.71 -13.97
CA LEU A 91 -19.95 62.70 -12.84
C LEU A 91 -21.19 63.52 -13.25
N PRO A 92 -22.42 62.96 -13.20
CA PRO A 92 -23.62 63.76 -13.10
C PRO A 92 -23.77 64.28 -11.67
N GLU A 93 -23.93 65.58 -11.59
CA GLU A 93 -24.47 66.36 -10.49
C GLU A 93 -25.80 65.77 -10.00
N TYR A 94 -25.88 65.33 -8.73
CA TYR A 94 -27.15 65.25 -7.98
C TYR A 94 -26.87 65.28 -6.47
N VAL A 95 -26.84 66.51 -5.94
CA VAL A 95 -27.10 66.79 -4.53
C VAL A 95 -28.62 66.92 -4.39
N ALA A 96 -29.30 65.81 -4.15
CA ALA A 96 -30.63 65.76 -3.56
C ALA A 96 -30.90 64.32 -3.10
N ASN A 97 -31.08 64.15 -1.79
CA ASN A 97 -31.45 62.92 -1.08
C ASN A 97 -30.30 62.00 -0.64
N ALA A 98 -29.49 62.47 0.32
CA ALA A 98 -28.66 61.61 1.15
C ALA A 98 -29.48 60.50 1.85
N GLU A 99 -30.73 60.78 2.26
CA GLU A 99 -31.65 59.79 2.86
C GLU A 99 -32.15 58.71 1.87
N LEU A 100 -32.31 59.04 0.58
CA LEU A 100 -32.74 58.06 -0.44
C LEU A 100 -31.58 57.14 -0.87
N LEU A 101 -30.35 57.67 -0.86
CA LEU A 101 -29.13 56.88 -1.07
C LEU A 101 -28.81 55.98 0.12
N GLU A 102 -29.03 56.43 1.37
CA GLU A 102 -28.95 55.57 2.56
C GLU A 102 -29.97 54.42 2.50
N ARG A 103 -31.21 54.70 2.08
CA ARG A 103 -32.24 53.66 1.88
C ARG A 103 -31.88 52.66 0.77
N LYS A 104 -31.43 53.13 -0.39
CA LYS A 104 -31.04 52.24 -1.51
C LYS A 104 -29.77 51.44 -1.23
N ALA A 105 -28.85 51.94 -0.40
CA ALA A 105 -27.65 51.21 0.02
C ALA A 105 -27.96 50.10 1.03
N MET A 106 -29.01 50.26 1.86
CA MET A 106 -29.47 49.22 2.79
C MET A 106 -30.31 48.12 2.11
N GLU A 107 -30.87 48.36 0.91
CA GLU A 107 -31.77 47.43 0.23
C GLU A 107 -31.14 46.62 -0.93
N ALA A 108 -29.91 46.94 -1.38
CA ALA A 108 -29.26 46.27 -2.51
C ALA A 108 -28.30 45.15 -2.09
N ARG A 109 -28.78 43.91 -1.97
CA ARG A 109 -27.95 42.73 -1.68
C ARG A 109 -27.60 41.95 -2.97
N PRO A 110 -26.33 41.68 -3.32
CA PRO A 110 -25.97 40.56 -4.18
C PRO A 110 -25.99 39.24 -3.37
N LEU A 111 -26.21 38.11 -4.06
CA LEU A 111 -26.11 36.73 -3.53
C LEU A 111 -24.87 36.58 -2.61
N PRO A 112 -24.98 35.83 -1.49
CA PRO A 112 -23.96 35.83 -0.45
C PRO A 112 -22.60 35.40 -1.03
N PRO A 113 -21.52 36.16 -0.78
CA PRO A 113 -20.17 35.70 -1.09
C PRO A 113 -19.87 34.40 -0.31
N PRO A 114 -18.91 33.57 -0.76
CA PRO A 114 -18.57 32.34 -0.05
C PRO A 114 -18.16 32.67 1.38
N ILE A 115 -18.93 32.18 2.36
CA ILE A 115 -18.63 32.32 3.77
C ILE A 115 -17.28 31.65 4.01
N THR A 116 -16.32 32.42 4.51
CA THR A 116 -14.95 31.94 4.73
C THR A 116 -14.89 31.08 5.98
N LYS A 117 -15.65 31.45 7.02
CA LYS A 117 -15.65 30.73 8.29
C LYS A 117 -16.93 30.96 9.09
N HIS A 118 -17.47 29.90 9.69
CA HIS A 118 -18.55 29.96 10.68
C HIS A 118 -17.94 29.90 12.09
N ILE A 119 -18.34 30.81 12.98
CA ILE A 119 -17.91 30.83 14.38
C ILE A 119 -19.09 30.43 15.27
N THR A 120 -18.96 29.26 15.92
CA THR A 120 -19.92 28.71 16.87
C THR A 120 -19.27 28.52 18.24
N PHE A 121 -20.09 28.49 19.30
CA PHE A 121 -19.64 28.30 20.68
C PHE A 121 -20.41 27.14 21.31
N ASP A 122 -19.69 26.19 21.93
CA ASP A 122 -20.29 25.00 22.58
C ASP A 122 -20.94 25.33 23.94
N VAL A 123 -20.67 26.52 24.47
CA VAL A 123 -21.20 27.03 25.73
C VAL A 123 -22.29 28.06 25.42
N PRO A 124 -23.42 28.08 26.15
CA PRO A 124 -24.48 29.05 25.91
C PRO A 124 -23.97 30.50 25.89
N PRO A 125 -24.60 31.34 25.07
CA PRO A 125 -24.15 32.71 24.87
C PRO A 125 -24.20 33.47 26.20
N ARG A 126 -23.22 34.34 26.45
CA ARG A 126 -23.25 35.18 27.67
C ARG A 126 -24.44 36.14 27.63
N ILE A 127 -24.86 36.52 26.42
CA ILE A 127 -25.99 37.42 26.19
C ILE A 127 -26.86 36.86 25.06
N ASN A 128 -28.18 36.83 25.25
CA ASN A 128 -29.12 36.33 24.26
C ASN A 128 -29.30 37.35 23.11
N PHE A 129 -28.56 37.14 22.01
CA PHE A 129 -28.67 37.95 20.79
C PHE A 129 -29.30 37.11 19.67
N PRO A 130 -30.58 37.35 19.30
CA PRO A 130 -31.37 36.43 18.48
C PRO A 130 -31.17 36.58 16.96
N PHE A 131 -30.10 37.25 16.51
CA PHE A 131 -29.90 37.55 15.09
C PHE A 131 -28.66 36.87 14.51
N ASN A 132 -28.74 36.50 13.23
CA ASN A 132 -27.60 36.00 12.47
C ASN A 132 -26.68 37.16 12.07
N VAL A 133 -25.41 37.07 12.41
CA VAL A 133 -24.41 38.13 12.22
C VAL A 133 -23.38 37.70 11.19
N THR A 134 -23.16 38.51 10.16
CA THR A 134 -22.11 38.29 9.15
C THR A 134 -21.10 39.43 9.19
N LEU A 135 -19.85 39.15 9.54
CA LEU A 135 -18.74 40.10 9.65
C LEU A 135 -17.85 40.05 8.41
N TYR A 136 -17.81 41.16 7.68
CA TYR A 136 -16.83 41.43 6.63
C TYR A 136 -15.59 42.07 7.25
N GLN A 137 -14.44 41.42 7.12
CA GLN A 137 -13.23 41.82 7.82
C GLN A 137 -11.95 41.65 6.99
N PHE A 138 -10.87 42.25 7.49
CA PHE A 138 -9.51 41.77 7.25
C PHE A 138 -8.98 41.11 8.53
N VAL A 139 -8.35 39.93 8.44
CA VAL A 139 -7.91 39.15 9.61
C VAL A 139 -7.07 39.99 10.58
N THR A 140 -6.12 40.76 10.05
CA THR A 140 -5.14 41.56 10.80
C THR A 140 -5.53 43.03 10.97
N CYS A 141 -6.76 43.42 10.62
CA CYS A 141 -7.23 44.79 10.83
C CYS A 141 -7.57 45.04 12.31
N PRO A 142 -6.96 46.05 12.96
CA PRO A 142 -7.23 46.35 14.37
C PRO A 142 -8.70 46.64 14.66
N PHE A 143 -9.39 47.36 13.75
CA PHE A 143 -10.82 47.65 13.89
C PHE A 143 -11.70 46.40 13.79
N CYS A 144 -11.34 45.43 12.94
CA CYS A 144 -12.04 44.16 12.82
C CYS A 144 -11.82 43.29 14.06
N CYS A 145 -10.58 43.25 14.59
CA CYS A 145 -10.25 42.52 15.80
C CYS A 145 -10.99 43.05 17.04
N LYS A 146 -11.27 44.37 17.12
CA LYS A 146 -12.14 44.94 18.18
C LYS A 146 -13.54 44.33 18.16
N VAL A 147 -14.19 44.31 17.00
CA VAL A 147 -15.54 43.72 16.83
C VAL A 147 -15.50 42.23 17.12
N ARG A 148 -14.47 41.52 16.65
CA ARG A 148 -14.27 40.09 16.89
C ARG A 148 -14.13 39.76 18.38
N ALA A 149 -13.31 40.54 19.11
CA ALA A 149 -13.13 40.39 20.54
C ALA A 149 -14.46 40.56 21.29
N TYR A 150 -15.28 41.54 20.90
CA TYR A 150 -16.60 41.76 21.47
C TYR A 150 -17.58 40.59 21.19
N LEU A 151 -17.66 40.13 19.94
CA LEU A 151 -18.53 39.01 19.57
C LEU A 151 -18.13 37.71 20.29
N ASN A 152 -16.82 37.43 20.35
CA ASN A 152 -16.31 36.23 21.01
C ASN A 152 -16.50 36.25 22.52
N TYR A 153 -16.24 37.39 23.18
CA TYR A 153 -16.45 37.54 24.61
C TYR A 153 -17.92 37.28 25.00
N ASN A 154 -18.85 37.83 24.22
CA ASN A 154 -20.28 37.65 24.43
C ASN A 154 -20.82 36.32 23.90
N ARG A 155 -19.97 35.53 23.21
CA ARG A 155 -20.30 34.23 22.58
C ARG A 155 -21.46 34.33 21.60
N ILE A 156 -21.52 35.42 20.84
CA ILE A 156 -22.52 35.63 19.78
C ILE A 156 -22.04 34.88 18.54
N PRO A 157 -22.77 33.89 18.00
CA PRO A 157 -22.38 33.20 16.76
C PRO A 157 -22.37 34.16 15.57
N TYR A 158 -21.36 34.06 14.70
CA TYR A 158 -21.25 34.92 13.53
C TYR A 158 -20.47 34.26 12.38
N ASP A 159 -20.78 34.68 11.17
CA ASP A 159 -20.13 34.26 9.93
C ASP A 159 -19.07 35.28 9.52
N ILE A 160 -17.96 34.81 8.96
CA ILE A 160 -16.85 35.64 8.50
C ILE A 160 -16.80 35.61 6.98
N VAL A 161 -16.78 36.81 6.39
CA VAL A 161 -16.43 37.03 4.98
C VAL A 161 -15.09 37.76 4.95
N GLU A 162 -14.05 37.10 4.46
CA GLU A 162 -12.74 37.71 4.32
C GLU A 162 -12.70 38.60 3.08
N VAL A 163 -12.51 39.91 3.27
CA VAL A 163 -12.50 40.87 2.17
C VAL A 163 -11.12 40.91 1.54
N ASN A 164 -11.05 40.90 0.22
CA ASN A 164 -9.77 41.04 -0.47
C ASN A 164 -9.25 42.48 -0.32
N SER A 165 -8.15 42.67 0.39
CA SER A 165 -7.59 44.01 0.70
C SER A 165 -7.20 44.84 -0.53
N VAL A 166 -6.98 44.19 -1.68
CA VAL A 166 -6.52 44.83 -2.92
C VAL A 166 -7.67 45.06 -3.91
N THR A 167 -8.52 44.06 -4.11
CA THR A 167 -9.60 44.14 -5.10
C THR A 167 -10.93 44.60 -4.51
N GLN A 168 -11.11 44.45 -3.19
CA GLN A 168 -12.29 44.81 -2.39
C GLN A 168 -13.62 44.40 -3.04
N LYS A 169 -13.64 43.31 -3.82
CA LYS A 169 -14.81 42.91 -4.62
C LYS A 169 -16.00 42.60 -3.73
N GLU A 170 -15.73 42.05 -2.56
CA GLU A 170 -16.70 41.58 -1.58
C GLU A 170 -17.45 42.72 -0.89
N THR A 171 -16.98 43.96 -0.97
CA THR A 171 -17.61 45.15 -0.35
C THR A 171 -18.12 46.17 -1.36
N LYS A 172 -17.95 45.94 -2.68
CA LYS A 172 -18.36 46.89 -3.74
C LYS A 172 -19.87 47.18 -3.80
N TRP A 173 -20.68 46.34 -3.17
CA TRP A 173 -22.13 46.55 -3.06
C TRP A 173 -22.50 47.60 -2.00
N SER A 174 -21.61 47.88 -1.04
CA SER A 174 -21.81 48.85 0.02
C SER A 174 -21.24 50.22 -0.38
N LEU A 175 -21.93 51.30 -0.03
CA LEU A 175 -21.39 52.67 -0.16
C LEU A 175 -20.25 52.95 0.84
N TYR A 176 -20.13 52.12 1.87
CA TYR A 176 -19.03 52.13 2.82
C TYR A 176 -17.88 51.27 2.30
N ASN A 177 -16.81 51.92 1.84
CA ASN A 177 -15.63 51.30 1.20
C ASN A 177 -14.55 50.86 2.22
N SER A 178 -14.95 50.48 3.44
CA SER A 178 -14.02 50.13 4.52
C SER A 178 -14.56 48.97 5.36
N VAL A 179 -13.70 48.35 6.17
CA VAL A 179 -14.07 47.27 7.10
C VAL A 179 -13.74 47.71 8.54
N PRO A 180 -14.45 47.19 9.57
CA PRO A 180 -15.46 46.14 9.54
C PRO A 180 -16.83 46.58 9.02
N ILE A 181 -17.53 45.67 8.33
CA ILE A 181 -18.97 45.79 8.03
C ILE A 181 -19.66 44.60 8.68
N VAL A 182 -20.68 44.84 9.48
CA VAL A 182 -21.51 43.77 10.05
C VAL A 182 -22.89 43.82 9.40
N VAL A 183 -23.34 42.69 8.89
CA VAL A 183 -24.68 42.51 8.32
C VAL A 183 -25.49 41.63 9.25
N ILE A 184 -26.63 42.14 9.70
CA ILE A 184 -27.62 41.34 10.43
C ILE A 184 -28.59 40.74 9.42
N GLU A 185 -28.49 39.43 9.18
CA GLU A 185 -29.13 38.80 8.02
C GLU A 185 -30.66 38.79 8.11
N ASN A 186 -31.20 38.53 9.30
CA ASN A 186 -32.65 38.38 9.52
C ASN A 186 -33.39 39.73 9.36
N GLU A 187 -32.71 40.85 9.58
CA GLU A 187 -33.28 42.21 9.51
C GLU A 187 -32.80 42.99 8.28
N GLN A 188 -31.84 42.43 7.51
CA GLN A 188 -31.18 43.08 6.37
C GLN A 188 -30.59 44.46 6.72
N ILE A 189 -29.96 44.57 7.90
CA ILE A 189 -29.36 45.82 8.37
C ILE A 189 -27.84 45.74 8.23
N GLN A 190 -27.24 46.78 7.64
CA GLN A 190 -25.79 46.98 7.59
C GLN A 190 -25.33 47.93 8.70
N LEU A 191 -24.29 47.51 9.42
CA LEU A 191 -23.60 48.27 10.46
C LEU A 191 -22.17 48.58 10.00
N ASN A 192 -21.77 49.85 10.13
CA ASN A 192 -20.48 50.37 9.69
C ASN A 192 -19.76 51.05 10.85
N ASP A 193 -18.42 51.06 10.85
CA ASP A 193 -17.57 51.55 11.96
C ASP A 193 -17.56 50.61 13.19
N SER A 194 -16.36 50.23 13.64
CA SER A 194 -16.19 49.26 14.73
C SER A 194 -16.80 49.71 16.06
N ASN A 195 -16.80 51.02 16.34
CA ASN A 195 -17.28 51.54 17.61
C ASN A 195 -18.80 51.65 17.61
N MET A 196 -19.37 52.11 16.49
CA MET A 196 -20.81 52.15 16.29
C MET A 196 -21.40 50.73 16.35
N ILE A 197 -20.79 49.76 15.66
CA ILE A 197 -21.20 48.33 15.72
C ILE A 197 -21.31 47.85 17.16
N ILE A 198 -20.24 48.03 17.95
CA ILE A 198 -20.19 47.55 19.34
C ILE A 198 -21.21 48.29 20.21
N SER A 199 -21.28 49.62 20.12
CA SER A 199 -22.22 50.44 20.92
C SER A 199 -23.69 50.17 20.57
N ALA A 200 -24.01 49.91 19.30
CA ALA A 200 -25.36 49.61 18.85
C ALA A 200 -25.83 48.24 19.33
N ILE A 201 -24.98 47.21 19.25
CA ILE A 201 -25.29 45.88 19.79
C ILE A 201 -25.44 45.97 21.32
N GLU A 202 -24.52 46.65 22.00
CA GLU A 202 -24.58 46.83 23.46
C GLU A 202 -25.86 47.60 23.90
N SER A 203 -26.24 48.65 23.18
CA SER A 203 -27.47 49.42 23.47
C SER A 203 -28.74 48.60 23.26
N TYR A 204 -28.75 47.70 22.26
CA TYR A 204 -29.85 46.76 22.08
C TYR A 204 -29.93 45.75 23.23
N LEU A 205 -28.79 45.21 23.67
CA LEU A 205 -28.74 44.23 24.76
C LEU A 205 -29.21 44.82 26.10
N ARG A 206 -28.99 46.10 26.33
CA ARG A 206 -29.55 46.83 27.50
C ARG A 206 -31.03 47.21 27.35
N GLN A 207 -31.62 47.08 26.15
CA GLN A 207 -33.02 47.43 25.85
C GLN A 207 -33.73 46.38 24.97
N PRO A 208 -33.98 45.15 25.46
CA PRO A 208 -34.56 44.08 24.65
C PRO A 208 -36.03 44.30 24.22
N THR A 209 -36.69 45.38 24.67
CA THR A 209 -38.10 45.69 24.36
C THR A 209 -38.29 46.49 23.06
N LYS A 210 -37.22 46.86 22.34
CA LYS A 210 -37.28 47.59 21.06
C LYS A 210 -36.68 46.75 19.94
N THR A 211 -37.25 46.80 18.73
CA THR A 211 -36.64 46.19 17.53
C THR A 211 -35.27 46.80 17.24
N PHE A 212 -34.32 46.01 16.73
CA PHE A 212 -32.95 46.47 16.43
C PHE A 212 -32.94 47.67 15.47
N LYS A 213 -33.90 47.72 14.54
CA LYS A 213 -34.14 48.86 13.63
C LYS A 213 -34.42 50.18 14.35
N ASN A 214 -35.05 50.16 15.53
CA ASN A 214 -35.30 51.37 16.31
C ASN A 214 -34.05 51.83 17.08
N ILE A 215 -33.18 50.91 17.51
CA ILE A 215 -31.86 51.26 18.07
C ILE A 215 -31.00 51.97 17.02
N MET A 216 -31.03 51.48 15.78
CA MET A 216 -30.26 52.07 14.68
C MET A 216 -30.65 53.52 14.33
N LYS A 217 -31.89 53.93 14.63
CA LYS A 217 -32.32 55.33 14.47
C LYS A 217 -31.58 56.30 15.41
N LEU A 218 -31.00 55.79 16.49
CA LEU A 218 -30.25 56.56 17.49
C LEU A 218 -28.79 56.81 17.07
N TYR A 219 -28.27 56.01 16.13
CA TYR A 219 -26.91 56.08 15.58
C TYR A 219 -26.92 56.62 14.15
N LYS A 220 -27.43 57.85 13.96
CA LYS A 220 -27.45 58.49 12.64
C LYS A 220 -26.04 58.86 12.17
N SER A 221 -25.78 58.62 10.89
CA SER A 221 -24.53 59.02 10.24
C SER A 221 -24.60 60.49 9.81
N VAL A 222 -23.47 61.19 9.93
CA VAL A 222 -23.22 62.48 9.29
C VAL A 222 -22.27 62.21 8.13
N VAL A 223 -22.68 62.56 6.93
CA VAL A 223 -21.87 62.37 5.72
C VAL A 223 -21.01 63.61 5.50
N GLU A 224 -19.70 63.45 5.66
CA GLU A 224 -18.70 64.49 5.41
C GLU A 224 -17.97 64.21 4.08
N LYS A 225 -17.49 65.26 3.41
CA LYS A 225 -16.71 65.14 2.16
C LYS A 225 -15.26 65.52 2.44
N ASP A 226 -14.33 64.60 2.23
CA ASP A 226 -12.90 64.83 2.42
C ASP A 226 -12.35 65.81 1.34
N GLN A 227 -11.18 66.41 1.58
CA GLN A 227 -10.51 67.38 0.69
C GLN A 227 -10.28 66.86 -0.75
N LYS A 228 -10.37 65.54 -0.94
CA LYS A 228 -10.24 64.84 -2.24
C LYS A 228 -11.58 64.49 -2.90
N GLY A 229 -12.70 64.87 -2.29
CA GLY A 229 -14.05 64.63 -2.81
C GLY A 229 -14.71 63.31 -2.42
N ASN A 230 -14.09 62.50 -1.57
CA ASN A 230 -14.62 61.22 -1.09
C ASN A 230 -15.64 61.42 0.05
N LEU A 231 -16.70 60.62 0.07
CA LEU A 231 -17.70 60.62 1.15
C LEU A 231 -17.19 59.79 2.34
N SER A 232 -17.22 60.35 3.54
CA SER A 232 -16.89 59.69 4.80
C SER A 232 -18.09 59.72 5.74
N PHE A 233 -18.45 58.57 6.30
CA PHE A 233 -19.53 58.43 7.26
C PHE A 233 -18.99 58.60 8.68
N ASN A 234 -19.43 59.64 9.37
CA ASN A 234 -19.07 59.92 10.75
C ASN A 234 -20.29 59.66 11.66
N TYR A 235 -20.08 59.06 12.82
CA TYR A 235 -21.14 58.72 13.78
C TYR A 235 -20.85 59.47 15.09
N PRO A 236 -21.49 60.63 15.34
CA PRO A 236 -21.21 61.45 16.52
C PRO A 236 -21.37 60.68 17.84
N ASN A 237 -22.35 59.78 17.88
CA ASN A 237 -22.68 59.00 19.07
C ASN A 237 -21.98 57.63 19.15
N ARG A 238 -20.96 57.36 18.31
CA ARG A 238 -20.35 56.00 18.18
C ARG A 238 -19.79 55.38 19.46
N TYR A 239 -19.45 56.20 20.47
CA TYR A 239 -18.97 55.71 21.76
C TYR A 239 -20.04 55.67 22.84
N PHE A 240 -21.22 56.26 22.61
CA PHE A 240 -22.29 56.34 23.60
C PHE A 240 -23.13 55.07 23.58
N ILE A 241 -23.38 54.53 24.76
CA ILE A 241 -24.41 53.52 24.99
C ILE A 241 -25.68 54.29 25.37
N ILE A 242 -26.70 54.24 24.52
CA ILE A 242 -27.87 55.10 24.68
C ILE A 242 -28.89 54.38 25.56
N GLU A 243 -29.16 54.91 26.75
CA GLU A 243 -30.19 54.45 27.70
C GLU A 243 -31.38 55.42 27.71
N PRO A 244 -32.63 55.00 27.99
CA PRO A 244 -33.76 55.92 28.00
C PRO A 244 -33.68 56.86 29.22
N LEU A 245 -33.99 58.14 29.02
CA LEU A 245 -34.37 59.05 30.11
C LEU A 245 -35.59 58.45 30.83
N ILE A 246 -35.48 58.28 32.14
CA ILE A 246 -36.49 57.65 33.01
C ILE A 246 -37.87 58.34 32.92
N ASN A 247 -37.95 59.57 32.42
CA ASN A 247 -39.18 60.35 32.34
C ASN A 247 -40.21 59.81 31.33
N ASP A 248 -39.80 59.21 30.20
CA ASP A 248 -40.78 58.72 29.20
C ASP A 248 -41.61 57.54 29.74
N ARG A 249 -41.06 56.71 30.64
CA ARG A 249 -41.84 55.62 31.26
C ARG A 249 -42.89 56.13 32.22
N LEU A 250 -42.65 57.24 32.93
CA LEU A 250 -43.62 57.79 33.88
C LEU A 250 -44.80 58.44 33.16
N ASP A 251 -44.58 59.08 32.01
CA ASP A 251 -45.64 59.68 31.22
C ASP A 251 -46.45 58.61 30.45
N THR A 252 -45.79 57.56 29.95
CA THR A 252 -46.49 56.42 29.32
C THR A 252 -47.31 55.63 30.35
N ILE A 253 -46.79 55.42 31.57
CA ILE A 253 -47.52 54.76 32.66
C ILE A 253 -48.66 55.64 33.18
N LYS A 254 -48.50 56.97 33.24
CA LYS A 254 -49.60 57.89 33.57
C LYS A 254 -50.71 57.86 32.52
N GLU A 255 -50.36 57.90 31.23
CA GLU A 255 -51.35 57.80 30.15
C GLU A 255 -52.07 56.45 30.12
N GLU A 256 -51.37 55.36 30.46
CA GLU A 256 -51.93 54.01 30.48
C GLU A 256 -52.75 53.75 31.76
N GLN A 257 -52.35 54.31 32.91
CA GLN A 257 -53.15 54.31 34.14
C GLN A 257 -54.40 55.19 34.00
N GLU A 258 -54.32 56.36 33.36
CA GLU A 258 -55.49 57.20 33.06
C GLU A 258 -56.45 56.50 32.09
N ARG A 259 -55.95 55.76 31.09
CA ARG A 259 -56.77 54.92 30.19
C ARG A 259 -57.43 53.73 30.92
N ILE A 260 -56.73 53.07 31.83
CA ILE A 260 -57.24 51.90 32.58
C ILE A 260 -58.29 52.33 33.61
N VAL A 261 -58.09 53.46 34.29
CA VAL A 261 -59.07 54.04 35.22
C VAL A 261 -60.32 54.54 34.48
N HIS A 262 -60.17 55.07 33.26
CA HIS A 262 -61.31 55.50 32.43
C HIS A 262 -62.13 54.32 31.87
N ASN A 263 -61.52 53.15 31.64
CA ASN A 263 -62.19 51.96 31.09
C ASN A 263 -62.80 50.99 32.13
N GLN A 264 -62.58 51.20 33.43
CA GLN A 264 -63.16 50.37 34.51
C GLN A 264 -64.41 50.96 35.17
N SER A 265 -65.20 51.73 34.42
CA SER A 265 -66.57 52.09 34.80
C SER A 265 -67.57 51.28 33.97
N LYS A 266 -67.78 50.00 34.33
CA LYS A 266 -69.05 49.26 34.22
C LYS A 266 -68.90 47.79 34.63
N SER A 267 -69.59 47.45 35.73
CA SER A 267 -70.19 46.15 36.04
C SER A 267 -69.40 45.06 36.79
N PHE A 268 -69.78 44.95 38.06
CA PHE A 268 -70.22 43.77 38.82
C PHE A 268 -69.22 42.70 39.28
N PHE A 269 -68.08 42.44 38.62
CA PHE A 269 -67.16 41.38 39.07
C PHE A 269 -66.01 41.82 40.00
N ALA A 270 -65.91 43.10 40.33
CA ALA A 270 -64.79 43.68 41.09
C ALA A 270 -64.83 43.48 42.62
N ARG A 271 -65.85 42.84 43.20
CA ARG A 271 -65.96 42.63 44.67
C ARG A 271 -65.57 41.25 45.18
N LEU A 272 -65.29 40.30 44.29
CA LEU A 272 -64.93 38.93 44.69
C LEU A 272 -63.42 38.63 44.57
N PHE A 273 -62.64 39.53 43.98
CA PHE A 273 -61.21 39.35 43.69
C PHE A 273 -60.25 40.18 44.58
N SER A 274 -60.73 40.73 45.70
CA SER A 274 -59.93 41.57 46.60
C SER A 274 -59.22 40.82 47.75
N ARG A 275 -59.26 39.48 47.78
CA ARG A 275 -58.63 38.65 48.82
C ARG A 275 -57.60 37.62 48.34
N LEU A 276 -57.36 37.52 47.02
CA LEU A 276 -56.37 36.58 46.45
C LEU A 276 -55.10 37.26 45.91
N THR A 277 -55.03 38.59 45.94
CA THR A 277 -53.89 39.39 45.42
C THR A 277 -52.87 39.80 46.47
N PHE A 278 -53.07 39.47 47.75
CA PHE A 278 -52.16 39.91 48.83
C PHE A 278 -50.96 38.98 49.08
N GLN A 279 -50.94 37.79 48.47
CA GLN A 279 -49.80 36.86 48.57
C GLN A 279 -48.77 37.06 47.43
N SER A 280 -49.18 37.66 46.29
CA SER A 280 -48.27 37.94 45.16
C SER A 280 -47.50 39.25 45.27
N GLU A 281 -47.83 40.10 46.25
CA GLU A 281 -47.13 41.38 46.51
C GLU A 281 -45.88 41.23 47.42
N ILE A 282 -45.79 40.14 48.17
CA ILE A 282 -44.65 39.84 49.04
C ILE A 282 -43.57 39.07 48.26
N ASP A 283 -43.96 38.19 47.34
CA ASP A 283 -43.02 37.47 46.48
C ASP A 283 -42.47 38.32 45.32
N SER A 284 -43.23 39.31 44.82
CA SER A 284 -42.74 40.25 43.80
C SER A 284 -41.65 41.20 44.33
N LYS A 285 -41.75 41.64 45.58
CA LYS A 285 -40.72 42.47 46.24
C LYS A 285 -39.46 41.69 46.60
N LYS A 286 -39.55 40.37 46.79
CA LYS A 286 -38.40 39.50 47.06
C LYS A 286 -37.64 39.13 45.78
N ILE A 287 -38.37 38.90 44.68
CA ILE A 287 -37.81 38.60 43.36
C ILE A 287 -37.25 39.84 42.65
N GLN A 288 -37.76 41.05 42.95
CA GLN A 288 -37.20 42.30 42.44
C GLN A 288 -35.81 42.66 43.02
N ASN A 289 -35.42 42.09 44.16
CA ASN A 289 -34.17 42.45 44.84
C ASN A 289 -32.99 41.50 44.56
N GLU A 290 -33.18 40.35 43.90
CA GLU A 290 -32.10 39.36 43.69
C GLU A 290 -31.70 39.11 42.22
N THR A 291 -32.33 39.77 41.23
CA THR A 291 -31.98 39.54 39.80
C THR A 291 -32.01 40.82 38.94
N ILE A 292 -31.32 41.87 39.40
CA ILE A 292 -31.03 43.05 38.57
C ILE A 292 -29.54 43.34 38.68
N ASN A 293 -28.80 43.06 37.59
CA ASN A 293 -27.47 43.63 37.38
C ASN A 293 -27.56 45.15 37.60
N LYS A 294 -26.84 45.66 38.60
CA LYS A 294 -26.77 47.09 38.90
C LYS A 294 -26.46 47.85 37.59
N PRO A 295 -27.26 48.86 37.20
CA PRO A 295 -26.83 49.78 36.16
C PRO A 295 -25.53 50.44 36.62
N LYS A 296 -24.46 50.34 35.81
CA LYS A 296 -23.20 51.06 36.03
C LYS A 296 -23.51 52.55 36.20
N SER A 297 -22.88 53.20 37.16
CA SER A 297 -23.08 54.63 37.39
C SER A 297 -22.72 55.44 36.13
N ASN A 298 -23.31 56.62 35.93
CA ASN A 298 -22.94 57.49 34.81
C ASN A 298 -21.42 57.78 34.77
N GLU A 299 -20.76 57.79 35.92
CA GLU A 299 -19.31 57.97 36.06
C GLU A 299 -18.51 56.76 35.53
N GLU A 300 -18.98 55.52 35.77
CA GLU A 300 -18.32 54.30 35.25
C GLU A 300 -18.45 54.19 33.72
N ASN A 301 -19.61 54.55 33.16
CA ASN A 301 -19.80 54.60 31.71
C ASN A 301 -18.96 55.71 31.05
N GLU A 302 -18.77 56.84 31.74
CA GLU A 302 -17.90 57.93 31.28
C GLU A 302 -16.41 57.53 31.34
N PHE A 303 -15.97 56.86 32.41
CA PHE A 303 -14.62 56.34 32.54
C PHE A 303 -14.29 55.29 31.46
N GLU A 304 -15.19 54.31 31.24
CA GLU A 304 -15.03 53.31 30.18
C GLU A 304 -14.96 53.96 28.78
N ARG A 305 -15.78 54.99 28.54
CA ARG A 305 -15.79 55.76 27.29
C ARG A 305 -14.46 56.49 27.05
N GLN A 306 -13.91 57.15 28.07
CA GLN A 306 -12.62 57.84 27.97
C GLN A 306 -11.50 56.89 27.52
N TRP A 307 -11.47 55.66 28.04
CA TRP A 307 -10.48 54.66 27.62
C TRP A 307 -10.73 54.12 26.21
N ARG A 308 -11.99 53.97 25.78
CA ARG A 308 -12.30 53.62 24.38
C ARG A 308 -11.85 54.70 23.40
N GLU A 309 -12.04 55.97 23.75
CA GLU A 309 -11.54 57.12 22.98
C GLU A 309 -10.02 57.18 22.97
N TRP A 310 -9.38 56.89 24.11
CA TRP A 310 -7.92 56.79 24.22
C TRP A 310 -7.33 55.72 23.27
N VAL A 311 -8.00 54.57 23.13
CA VAL A 311 -7.55 53.51 22.22
C VAL A 311 -7.45 54.01 20.79
N ASP A 312 -8.47 54.72 20.31
CA ASP A 312 -8.53 55.16 18.91
C ASP A 312 -7.72 56.44 18.65
N ASN A 313 -7.71 57.38 19.60
CA ASN A 313 -7.05 58.68 19.44
C ASN A 313 -5.55 58.66 19.79
N LYS A 314 -5.09 57.69 20.60
CA LYS A 314 -3.70 57.62 21.07
C LYS A 314 -3.07 56.25 20.79
N PHE A 315 -3.62 55.17 21.36
CA PHE A 315 -2.96 53.86 21.31
C PHE A 315 -2.75 53.33 19.88
N MET A 316 -3.81 53.38 19.07
CA MET A 316 -3.78 52.89 17.69
C MET A 316 -2.74 53.61 16.81
N HIS A 317 -2.51 54.90 17.04
CA HIS A 317 -1.54 55.70 16.29
C HIS A 317 -0.08 55.34 16.60
N VAL A 318 0.19 54.70 17.75
CA VAL A 318 1.52 54.23 18.15
C VAL A 318 1.86 52.86 17.53
N ILE A 319 0.86 52.05 17.20
CA ILE A 319 1.03 50.67 16.71
C ILE A 319 1.76 50.62 15.35
N SER A 320 1.24 51.32 14.34
CA SER A 320 1.78 51.25 12.97
C SER A 320 3.26 51.68 12.87
N PRO A 321 3.70 52.80 13.49
CA PRO A 321 5.12 53.17 13.53
C PRO A 321 6.03 52.14 14.20
N ASN A 322 5.49 51.34 15.14
CA ASN A 322 6.24 50.33 15.87
C ASN A 322 6.41 49.02 15.09
N ILE A 323 5.36 48.49 14.48
CA ILE A 323 5.45 47.22 13.72
C ILE A 323 6.26 47.38 12.42
N TYR A 324 6.35 48.60 11.88
CA TYR A 324 7.08 48.92 10.66
C TYR A 324 8.34 49.79 10.92
N SER A 325 8.93 49.68 12.12
CA SER A 325 10.02 50.59 12.55
C SER A 325 11.32 50.43 11.74
N THR A 326 11.60 49.22 11.25
CA THR A 326 12.73 48.91 10.36
C THR A 326 12.24 48.18 9.13
N LEU A 327 13.03 48.15 8.04
CA LEU A 327 12.65 47.40 6.84
C LEU A 327 12.51 45.91 7.13
N ARG A 328 13.37 45.35 8.00
CA ARG A 328 13.29 43.96 8.46
C ARG A 328 11.99 43.68 9.22
N GLN A 329 11.64 44.53 10.18
CA GLN A 329 10.38 44.39 10.93
C GLN A 329 9.16 44.55 10.03
N SER A 330 9.25 45.43 9.04
CA SER A 330 8.21 45.60 8.04
C SER A 330 8.02 44.36 7.18
N LEU A 331 9.11 43.75 6.71
CA LEU A 331 9.07 42.48 5.98
C LEU A 331 8.51 41.35 6.83
N ASN A 332 8.98 41.20 8.08
CA ASN A 332 8.49 40.17 9.00
C ASN A 332 6.99 40.33 9.29
N THR A 333 6.54 41.58 9.49
CA THR A 333 5.12 41.89 9.70
C THR A 333 4.29 41.59 8.45
N MET A 334 4.78 41.91 7.25
CA MET A 334 4.07 41.60 6.00
C MET A 334 4.03 40.09 5.70
N HIS A 335 5.09 39.35 6.06
CA HIS A 335 5.06 37.88 6.02
C HIS A 335 4.05 37.31 7.01
N TRP A 336 3.97 37.86 8.22
CA TRP A 336 2.96 37.46 9.19
C TRP A 336 1.55 37.77 8.69
N PHE A 337 1.29 38.94 8.11
CA PHE A 337 -0.01 39.27 7.50
C PHE A 337 -0.36 38.30 6.37
N SER A 338 0.61 37.97 5.52
CA SER A 338 0.43 36.99 4.46
C SER A 338 0.07 35.60 5.00
N LYS A 339 0.59 35.22 6.16
CA LYS A 339 0.30 33.93 6.80
C LYS A 339 -1.02 33.96 7.57
N ALA A 340 -1.31 35.05 8.28
CA ALA A 340 -2.50 35.19 9.11
C ALA A 340 -3.77 35.40 8.27
N GLY A 341 -3.65 36.03 7.10
CA GLY A 341 -4.76 36.22 6.16
C GLY A 341 -4.83 35.17 5.05
N ASP A 342 -4.09 34.05 5.16
CA ASP A 342 -4.08 32.95 4.19
C ASP A 342 -3.89 33.41 2.73
N TRP A 343 -3.00 34.40 2.50
CA TRP A 343 -2.77 35.01 1.19
C TRP A 343 -2.26 34.02 0.14
N GLU A 344 -1.78 32.84 0.55
CA GLU A 344 -1.39 31.75 -0.34
C GLU A 344 -2.57 31.19 -1.14
N GLU A 345 -3.75 31.14 -0.53
CA GLU A 345 -4.97 30.64 -1.15
C GLU A 345 -5.68 31.74 -1.95
N ILE A 346 -5.53 32.99 -1.51
CA ILE A 346 -6.23 34.14 -2.08
C ILE A 346 -5.46 34.74 -3.27
N PHE A 347 -4.12 34.76 -3.23
CA PHE A 347 -3.30 35.45 -4.23
C PHE A 347 -2.33 34.49 -4.94
N PRO A 348 -2.18 34.61 -6.27
CA PRO A 348 -1.08 33.96 -6.98
C PRO A 348 0.27 34.30 -6.36
N TRP A 349 1.20 33.34 -6.36
CA TRP A 349 2.51 33.46 -5.69
C TRP A 349 3.27 34.75 -6.03
N TYR A 350 3.17 35.25 -7.27
CA TYR A 350 3.84 36.47 -7.71
C TYR A 350 3.19 37.76 -7.16
N GLN A 351 1.85 37.80 -7.06
CA GLN A 351 1.13 38.94 -6.47
C GLN A 351 1.41 39.00 -4.97
N ARG A 352 1.38 37.84 -4.30
CA ARG A 352 1.77 37.70 -2.89
C ARG A 352 3.20 38.20 -2.66
N TRP A 353 4.15 37.79 -3.51
CA TRP A 353 5.52 38.31 -3.46
C TRP A 353 5.55 39.84 -3.57
N ILE A 354 4.86 40.41 -4.57
CA ILE A 354 4.78 41.86 -4.73
C ILE A 354 4.20 42.52 -3.47
N PHE A 355 3.07 42.05 -2.95
CA PHE A 355 2.43 42.64 -1.76
C PHE A 355 3.31 42.55 -0.52
N VAL A 356 4.03 41.45 -0.32
CA VAL A 356 4.92 41.31 0.84
C VAL A 356 6.12 42.25 0.74
N TYR A 357 6.88 42.18 -0.36
CA TYR A 357 8.13 42.93 -0.48
C TYR A 357 7.91 44.42 -0.77
N PHE A 358 7.03 44.76 -1.73
CA PHE A 358 6.70 46.16 -2.04
C PHE A 358 5.86 46.79 -0.92
N GLY A 359 4.94 46.02 -0.33
CA GLY A 359 4.17 46.46 0.83
C GLY A 359 5.07 46.78 2.03
N ALA A 360 6.11 45.99 2.30
CA ALA A 360 7.03 46.28 3.39
C ALA A 360 7.77 47.63 3.21
N VAL A 361 8.17 47.96 1.98
CA VAL A 361 8.82 49.24 1.67
C VAL A 361 7.84 50.41 1.83
N THR A 362 6.62 50.27 1.31
CA THR A 362 5.59 51.32 1.39
C THR A 362 5.15 51.57 2.84
N MET A 363 4.90 50.52 3.62
CA MET A 363 4.52 50.62 5.03
C MET A 363 5.64 51.20 5.89
N ARG A 364 6.92 50.95 5.56
CA ARG A 364 8.05 51.61 6.20
C ARG A 364 8.06 53.12 5.94
N GLY A 365 7.81 53.53 4.69
CA GLY A 365 7.69 54.95 4.33
C GLY A 365 6.55 55.62 5.10
N LEU A 366 5.39 54.96 5.17
CA LEU A 366 4.24 55.44 5.94
C LEU A 366 4.56 55.56 7.44
N ALA A 367 5.27 54.59 8.02
CA ALA A 367 5.67 54.61 9.42
C ALA A 367 6.57 55.80 9.78
N ILE A 368 7.51 56.18 8.90
CA ILE A 368 8.34 57.38 9.08
C ILE A 368 7.48 58.63 9.07
N TYR A 369 6.51 58.70 8.15
CA TYR A 369 5.57 59.82 8.07
C TYR A 369 4.69 59.91 9.34
N LEU A 370 4.11 58.80 9.78
CA LEU A 370 3.25 58.75 10.97
C LEU A 370 4.03 59.05 12.26
N LYS A 371 5.29 58.61 12.37
CA LYS A 371 6.18 59.00 13.48
C LYS A 371 6.27 60.52 13.61
N LYS A 372 6.44 61.24 12.48
CA LYS A 372 6.50 62.71 12.46
C LYS A 372 5.12 63.35 12.70
N LYS A 373 4.06 62.84 12.07
CA LYS A 373 2.69 63.37 12.18
C LYS A 373 2.17 63.36 13.62
N TYR A 374 2.44 62.28 14.36
CA TYR A 374 1.98 62.10 15.74
C TYR A 374 3.03 62.45 16.79
N ASN A 375 4.12 63.09 16.39
CA ASN A 375 5.19 63.56 17.28
C ASN A 375 5.69 62.49 18.27
N LEU A 376 5.97 61.28 17.77
CA LEU A 376 6.40 60.15 18.59
C LEU A 376 7.89 60.23 18.96
N ASN A 377 8.28 59.59 20.07
CA ASN A 377 9.65 59.53 20.55
C ASN A 377 10.62 58.99 19.48
N ASP A 378 11.89 59.39 19.58
CA ASP A 378 12.88 59.02 18.58
C ASP A 378 13.06 57.50 18.45
N ASN A 379 13.05 56.84 19.60
CA ASN A 379 12.80 55.41 19.68
C ASN A 379 11.30 55.16 19.86
N VAL A 380 10.65 54.71 18.77
CA VAL A 380 9.20 54.45 18.74
C VAL A 380 8.75 53.38 19.74
N ARG A 381 9.65 52.48 20.18
CA ARG A 381 9.36 51.45 21.19
C ARG A 381 9.05 52.06 22.55
N ILE A 382 9.69 53.18 22.90
CA ILE A 382 9.44 53.86 24.18
C ILE A 382 7.99 54.33 24.24
N SER A 383 7.49 54.95 23.17
CA SER A 383 6.08 55.36 23.10
C SER A 383 5.10 54.18 23.18
N LEU A 384 5.49 52.99 22.71
CA LEU A 384 4.69 51.76 22.86
C LEU A 384 4.68 51.27 24.32
N TYR A 385 5.83 51.30 25.00
CA TYR A 385 5.93 50.93 26.41
C TYR A 385 5.20 51.92 27.33
N GLU A 386 5.27 53.23 27.03
CA GLU A 386 4.52 54.27 27.72
C GLU A 386 3.02 53.99 27.65
N CYS A 387 2.48 53.68 26.46
CA CYS A 387 1.06 53.33 26.32
C CYS A 387 0.70 52.03 27.03
N GLY A 388 1.57 51.01 26.98
CA GLY A 388 1.35 49.75 27.69
C GLY A 388 1.32 49.92 29.20
N ASN A 389 2.24 50.72 29.75
CA ASN A 389 2.28 51.04 31.17
C ASN A 389 1.13 51.96 31.59
N GLU A 390 0.73 52.93 30.76
CA GLU A 390 -0.44 53.79 30.98
C GLU A 390 -1.72 52.95 31.11
N TRP A 391 -1.88 51.92 30.27
CA TRP A 391 -3.00 50.97 30.37
C TRP A 391 -2.94 50.10 31.63
N VAL A 392 -1.77 49.53 31.95
CA VAL A 392 -1.62 48.70 33.16
C VAL A 392 -1.84 49.51 34.43
N ASN A 393 -1.36 50.76 34.48
CA ASN A 393 -1.59 51.67 35.59
C ASN A 393 -3.08 52.02 35.76
N ALA A 394 -3.83 52.10 34.66
CA ALA A 394 -5.27 52.34 34.69
C ALA A 394 -6.08 51.16 35.25
N ILE A 395 -5.58 49.93 35.08
CA ILE A 395 -6.16 48.72 35.67
C ILE A 395 -5.86 48.67 37.18
N GLY A 396 -4.63 49.02 37.57
CA GLY A 396 -4.17 48.96 38.96
C GLY A 396 -4.12 47.52 39.47
N ASP A 397 -4.63 47.30 40.69
CA ASP A 397 -4.68 45.98 41.34
C ASP A 397 -5.90 45.12 40.93
N LYS A 398 -6.72 45.60 39.96
CA LYS A 398 -7.89 44.87 39.46
C LYS A 398 -7.49 43.79 38.46
N ASP A 399 -8.35 42.78 38.28
CA ASP A 399 -8.14 41.75 37.26
C ASP A 399 -8.31 42.30 35.83
N PHE A 400 -9.27 43.22 35.65
CA PHE A 400 -9.55 43.93 34.40
C PHE A 400 -9.86 45.42 34.68
N ASN A 401 -9.85 46.27 33.64
CA ASN A 401 -10.27 47.67 33.78
C ASN A 401 -11.74 47.76 34.29
N GLY A 402 -12.58 46.80 33.90
CA GLY A 402 -13.94 46.61 34.40
C GLY A 402 -14.08 46.06 35.84
N GLY A 403 -12.99 45.74 36.54
CA GLY A 403 -13.03 45.11 37.86
C GLY A 403 -12.82 43.60 37.79
N SER A 404 -13.81 42.82 38.22
CA SER A 404 -13.77 41.34 38.19
C SER A 404 -14.05 40.76 36.80
N GLU A 405 -14.72 41.51 35.92
CA GLU A 405 -14.98 41.14 34.53
C GLU A 405 -14.50 42.25 33.59
N PRO A 406 -14.09 41.92 32.35
CA PRO A 406 -13.63 42.92 31.39
C PRO A 406 -14.78 43.79 30.89
N ASN A 407 -14.51 45.08 30.73
CA ASN A 407 -15.44 46.04 30.15
C ASN A 407 -15.17 46.25 28.64
N LEU A 408 -15.91 47.16 27.98
CA LEU A 408 -15.70 47.40 26.55
C LEU A 408 -14.31 47.97 26.24
N ALA A 409 -13.71 48.74 27.16
CA ALA A 409 -12.35 49.26 26.98
C ALA A 409 -11.30 48.13 27.01
N ASP A 410 -11.46 47.14 27.90
CA ASP A 410 -10.61 45.93 27.92
C ASP A 410 -10.65 45.20 26.57
N LEU A 411 -11.86 45.02 26.01
CA LEU A 411 -12.06 44.37 24.70
C LEU A 411 -11.43 45.17 23.54
N TYR A 412 -11.43 46.51 23.63
CA TYR A 412 -10.83 47.38 22.61
C TYR A 412 -9.31 47.21 22.61
N VAL A 413 -8.66 47.33 23.78
CA VAL A 413 -7.20 47.17 23.89
C VAL A 413 -6.78 45.76 23.48
N TYR A 414 -7.52 44.73 23.93
CA TYR A 414 -7.26 43.35 23.56
C TYR A 414 -7.40 43.11 22.05
N GLY A 415 -8.45 43.66 21.42
CA GLY A 415 -8.64 43.58 19.97
C GLY A 415 -7.50 44.21 19.16
N ILE A 416 -7.03 45.40 19.57
CA ILE A 416 -5.89 46.06 18.91
C ILE A 416 -4.59 45.24 19.06
N LEU A 417 -4.32 44.71 20.25
CA LEU A 417 -3.13 43.91 20.51
C LEU A 417 -3.15 42.57 19.75
N THR A 418 -4.32 41.94 19.63
CA THR A 418 -4.50 40.71 18.85
C THR A 418 -4.16 40.92 17.38
N ALA A 419 -4.45 42.11 16.84
CA ALA A 419 -4.12 42.45 15.45
C ALA A 419 -2.62 42.54 15.16
N ILE A 420 -1.76 42.58 16.19
CA ILE A 420 -0.30 42.62 16.04
C ILE A 420 0.43 41.49 16.78
N GLN A 421 -0.29 40.47 17.26
CA GLN A 421 0.24 39.40 18.11
C GLN A 421 1.47 38.68 17.52
N GLY A 422 1.53 38.52 16.19
CA GLY A 422 2.66 37.90 15.50
C GLY A 422 3.82 38.83 15.16
N SER A 423 3.77 40.10 15.56
CA SER A 423 4.84 41.06 15.31
C SER A 423 5.90 41.05 16.43
N GLU A 424 7.13 41.42 16.08
CA GLU A 424 8.20 41.60 17.07
C GLU A 424 7.85 42.68 18.11
N ALA A 425 7.15 43.75 17.69
CA ALA A 425 6.74 44.83 18.59
C ALA A 425 5.78 44.35 19.71
N PHE A 426 4.93 43.37 19.41
CA PHE A 426 4.06 42.77 20.41
C PHE A 426 4.85 41.94 21.42
N GLN A 427 5.80 41.12 20.96
CA GLN A 427 6.66 40.32 21.86
C GLN A 427 7.53 41.21 22.75
N ASP A 428 8.09 42.28 22.17
CA ASP A 428 8.82 43.31 22.90
C ASP A 428 7.95 43.98 23.98
N LEU A 429 6.70 44.34 23.64
CA LEU A 429 5.75 44.93 24.58
C LEU A 429 5.40 43.98 25.73
N MET A 430 5.16 42.70 25.43
CA MET A 430 4.85 41.69 26.45
C MET A 430 6.01 41.46 27.42
N THR A 431 7.25 41.55 26.94
CA THR A 431 8.45 41.30 27.76
C THR A 431 8.84 42.52 28.60
N ASN A 432 8.72 43.73 28.05
CA ASN A 432 9.24 44.96 28.67
C ASN A 432 8.19 45.75 29.46
N THR A 433 6.94 45.28 29.52
CA THR A 433 5.87 45.89 30.32
C THR A 433 5.13 44.83 31.13
N LYS A 434 4.34 45.26 32.12
CA LYS A 434 3.53 44.35 32.96
C LYS A 434 2.17 43.98 32.33
N ILE A 435 1.99 44.18 31.02
CA ILE A 435 0.71 43.97 30.35
C ILE A 435 0.40 42.49 30.08
N GLN A 436 1.44 41.63 30.04
CA GLN A 436 1.31 40.22 29.67
C GLN A 436 0.31 39.42 30.53
N PRO A 437 0.31 39.51 31.88
CA PRO A 437 -0.66 38.76 32.69
C PRO A 437 -2.11 39.14 32.39
N TRP A 438 -2.40 40.42 32.16
CA TRP A 438 -3.74 40.88 31.77
C TRP A 438 -4.10 40.38 30.36
N PHE A 439 -3.16 40.41 29.41
CA PHE A 439 -3.40 39.93 28.06
C PHE A 439 -3.74 38.43 28.03
N GLU A 440 -3.03 37.60 28.79
CA GLU A 440 -3.31 36.16 28.89
C GLU A 440 -4.66 35.88 29.56
N ARG A 441 -5.04 36.65 30.60
CA ARG A 441 -6.39 36.56 31.18
C ARG A 441 -7.47 36.89 30.15
N MET A 442 -7.29 37.96 29.39
CA MET A 442 -8.20 38.34 28.31
C MET A 442 -8.25 37.27 27.22
N LYS A 443 -7.12 36.71 26.82
CA LYS A 443 -7.02 35.67 25.81
C LYS A 443 -7.80 34.41 26.20
N ASN A 444 -7.64 33.95 27.44
CA ASN A 444 -8.35 32.77 27.95
C ASN A 444 -9.87 32.98 28.04
N LEU A 445 -10.33 34.23 28.24
CA LEU A 445 -11.75 34.57 28.31
C LEU A 445 -12.39 34.77 26.92
N VAL A 446 -11.64 35.34 25.97
CA VAL A 446 -12.16 35.81 24.68
C VAL A 446 -11.89 34.83 23.53
N GLU A 447 -10.78 34.09 23.52
CA GLU A 447 -10.57 33.10 22.45
C GLU A 447 -11.53 31.91 22.64
N PRO A 448 -12.30 31.51 21.60
CA PRO A 448 -13.09 30.29 21.67
C PRO A 448 -12.13 29.13 21.97
N HIS A 449 -12.42 28.35 23.02
CA HIS A 449 -11.64 27.16 23.34
C HIS A 449 -11.62 26.26 22.12
N ARG A 450 -10.52 26.30 21.35
CA ARG A 450 -10.26 25.28 20.34
C ARG A 450 -10.16 23.98 21.11
N ILE A 451 -11.14 23.10 20.95
CA ILE A 451 -10.94 21.67 21.19
C ILE A 451 -9.61 21.33 20.52
N ASP A 452 -8.71 20.67 21.25
CA ASP A 452 -7.36 20.34 20.80
C ASP A 452 -7.43 19.34 19.63
N THR A 453 -7.74 19.84 18.44
CA THR A 453 -7.94 19.10 17.19
C THR A 453 -6.63 18.53 16.65
N SER A 454 -5.49 18.85 17.26
CA SER A 454 -4.17 18.32 16.94
C SER A 454 -4.04 16.81 17.23
N ILE A 455 -4.74 16.32 18.26
CA ILE A 455 -4.71 14.90 18.64
C ILE A 455 -5.64 14.08 17.74
N MET A 456 -6.83 14.60 17.42
CA MET A 456 -7.78 13.90 16.52
C MET A 456 -7.27 13.81 15.07
N THR A 457 -6.60 14.84 14.55
CA THR A 457 -5.99 14.83 13.20
C THR A 457 -4.89 13.79 13.04
N ILE A 458 -4.04 13.62 14.06
CA ILE A 458 -2.98 12.59 14.04
C ILE A 458 -3.59 11.18 14.07
N ILE A 459 -4.66 10.96 14.85
CA ILE A 459 -5.34 9.67 14.94
C ILE A 459 -6.01 9.31 13.60
N GLU A 460 -6.69 10.27 12.96
CA GLU A 460 -7.30 10.06 11.64
C GLU A 460 -6.27 9.79 10.54
N CYS A 461 -5.19 10.57 10.50
CA CYS A 461 -4.08 10.36 9.56
C CYS A 461 -3.42 8.99 9.77
N THR A 462 -3.20 8.60 11.03
CA THR A 462 -2.64 7.28 11.38
C THR A 462 -3.60 6.16 10.98
N GLY A 463 -4.90 6.30 11.26
CA GLY A 463 -5.93 5.33 10.89
C GLY A 463 -6.06 5.14 9.38
N CYS A 464 -6.11 6.24 8.61
CA CYS A 464 -6.18 6.19 7.15
C CYS A 464 -4.91 5.57 6.54
N THR A 465 -3.74 5.88 7.10
CA THR A 465 -2.46 5.28 6.67
C THR A 465 -2.44 3.77 6.93
N LEU A 466 -2.91 3.32 8.10
CA LEU A 466 -2.98 1.90 8.44
C LEU A 466 -3.99 1.14 7.56
N ILE A 467 -5.12 1.75 7.21
CA ILE A 467 -6.09 1.15 6.27
C ILE A 467 -5.45 1.01 4.88
N ALA A 468 -4.82 2.07 4.36
CA ALA A 468 -4.24 2.08 3.03
C ALA A 468 -3.03 1.13 2.89
N TYR A 469 -2.16 1.06 3.90
CA TYR A 469 -0.87 0.38 3.81
C TYR A 469 -0.67 -0.82 4.73
N GLY A 470 -1.56 -1.08 5.69
CA GLY A 470 -1.39 -2.18 6.65
C GLY A 470 -1.24 -3.53 5.96
N ILE A 471 -2.16 -3.86 5.05
CA ILE A 471 -2.10 -5.10 4.26
C ILE A 471 -0.88 -5.11 3.32
N PRO A 472 -0.63 -4.08 2.47
CA PRO A 472 0.58 -4.02 1.63
C PRO A 472 1.89 -4.15 2.42
N PHE A 473 2.00 -3.53 3.58
CA PHE A 473 3.18 -3.61 4.43
C PHE A 473 3.37 -5.04 4.97
N SER A 474 2.29 -5.68 5.44
CA SER A 474 2.35 -7.09 5.86
C SER A 474 2.76 -8.02 4.71
N MET A 475 2.21 -7.79 3.51
CA MET A 475 2.60 -8.50 2.29
C MET A 475 4.10 -8.34 2.04
N PHE A 476 4.65 -7.12 2.12
CA PHE A 476 6.07 -6.90 1.94
C PHE A 476 6.92 -7.67 2.96
N VAL A 477 6.64 -7.53 4.26
CA VAL A 477 7.41 -8.16 5.34
C VAL A 477 7.41 -9.68 5.22
N PHE A 478 6.24 -10.30 5.03
CA PHE A 478 6.11 -11.76 5.07
C PHE A 478 6.38 -12.46 3.73
N THR A 479 6.41 -11.74 2.60
CA THR A 479 6.54 -12.40 1.28
C THR A 479 7.69 -11.86 0.42
N ILE A 480 7.98 -10.56 0.48
CA ILE A 480 9.00 -9.92 -0.37
C ILE A 480 10.33 -9.79 0.37
N ALA A 481 10.31 -9.37 1.65
CA ALA A 481 11.50 -9.03 2.42
C ALA A 481 12.42 -10.24 2.71
N HIS A 482 11.89 -11.46 2.67
CA HIS A 482 12.68 -12.68 2.87
C HIS A 482 13.72 -12.96 1.78
N HIS A 483 13.58 -12.37 0.59
CA HIS A 483 14.54 -12.58 -0.51
C HIS A 483 14.97 -11.26 -1.16
N PRO A 484 16.28 -10.95 -1.22
CA PRO A 484 16.79 -9.69 -1.76
C PRO A 484 16.41 -9.49 -3.24
N PHE A 485 16.31 -10.57 -4.01
CA PHE A 485 15.91 -10.51 -5.42
C PHE A 485 14.47 -9.98 -5.61
N ARG A 486 13.53 -10.36 -4.74
CA ARG A 486 12.14 -9.87 -4.79
C ARG A 486 12.05 -8.39 -4.47
N ILE A 487 12.91 -7.90 -3.56
CA ILE A 487 13.02 -6.48 -3.22
C ILE A 487 13.51 -5.70 -4.45
N ILE A 488 14.54 -6.17 -5.15
CA ILE A 488 15.09 -5.52 -6.36
C ILE A 488 14.01 -5.43 -7.45
N ILE A 489 13.27 -6.51 -7.68
CA ILE A 489 12.16 -6.50 -8.65
C ILE A 489 11.08 -5.50 -8.26
N ALA A 490 10.64 -5.51 -7.00
CA ALA A 490 9.63 -4.58 -6.51
C ALA A 490 10.07 -3.12 -6.71
N MET A 491 11.29 -2.76 -6.33
CA MET A 491 11.84 -1.41 -6.52
C MET A 491 11.96 -1.02 -7.99
N THR A 492 12.46 -1.91 -8.84
CA THR A 492 12.62 -1.62 -10.28
C THR A 492 11.27 -1.46 -10.96
N SER A 493 10.29 -2.29 -10.61
CA SER A 493 8.94 -2.21 -11.15
C SER A 493 8.22 -0.91 -10.72
N ALA A 494 8.42 -0.45 -9.49
CA ALA A 494 7.93 0.85 -9.03
C ALA A 494 8.53 2.02 -9.84
N PHE A 495 9.81 1.94 -10.20
CA PHE A 495 10.45 2.91 -11.09
C PHE A 495 9.83 2.93 -12.50
N PHE A 496 9.51 1.76 -13.07
CA PHE A 496 8.83 1.67 -14.37
C PHE A 496 7.43 2.30 -14.35
N TRP A 497 6.70 2.16 -13.23
CA TRP A 497 5.43 2.86 -13.05
C TRP A 497 5.61 4.39 -13.03
N LEU A 498 6.62 4.91 -12.31
CA LEU A 498 6.92 6.35 -12.31
C LEU A 498 7.27 6.89 -13.71
N LEU A 499 8.01 6.11 -14.50
CA LEU A 499 8.35 6.46 -15.87
C LEU A 499 7.11 6.56 -16.78
N SER A 500 6.11 5.69 -16.55
CA SER A 500 4.82 5.76 -17.25
C SER A 500 4.03 7.03 -16.90
N LEU A 501 4.11 7.48 -15.65
CA LEU A 501 3.46 8.71 -15.19
C LEU A 501 4.14 9.95 -15.79
N LEU A 502 5.48 9.94 -15.90
CA LEU A 502 6.23 11.00 -16.57
C LEU A 502 5.79 11.14 -18.04
N LEU A 503 5.64 10.03 -18.76
CA LEU A 503 5.17 10.05 -20.15
C LEU A 503 3.73 10.57 -20.26
N SER A 504 2.87 10.19 -19.31
CA SER A 504 1.50 10.72 -19.21
C SER A 504 1.48 12.23 -19.00
N SER A 505 2.38 12.76 -18.15
CA SER A 505 2.55 14.20 -17.93
C SER A 505 3.05 14.93 -19.17
N LEU A 506 3.93 14.31 -19.97
CA LEU A 506 4.39 14.88 -21.23
C LEU A 506 3.24 14.99 -22.25
N LEU A 507 2.41 13.95 -22.35
CA LEU A 507 1.22 13.98 -23.21
C LEU A 507 0.23 15.08 -22.78
N TRP A 508 -0.02 15.21 -21.46
CA TRP A 508 -0.84 16.29 -20.92
C TRP A 508 -0.32 17.69 -21.28
N PHE A 509 1.00 17.87 -21.30
CA PHE A 509 1.61 19.13 -21.70
C PHE A 509 1.48 19.39 -23.21
N MET A 510 1.57 18.36 -24.06
CA MET A 510 1.46 18.51 -25.52
C MET A 510 0.03 18.86 -25.98
N VAL A 511 -1.01 18.33 -25.32
CA VAL A 511 -2.41 18.52 -25.72
C VAL A 511 -3.04 19.74 -25.00
N VAL A 512 -2.60 20.94 -25.38
CA VAL A 512 -3.06 22.22 -24.80
C VAL A 512 -4.60 22.44 -24.83
N PRO A 513 -5.35 22.14 -25.90
CA PRO A 513 -6.78 22.49 -25.97
C PRO A 513 -7.69 21.62 -25.10
N LEU A 514 -7.21 20.48 -24.56
CA LEU A 514 -8.03 19.54 -23.77
C LEU A 514 -7.66 19.47 -22.28
N ARG A 515 -6.76 20.35 -21.80
CA ARG A 515 -6.30 20.37 -20.39
C ARG A 515 -7.42 20.61 -19.36
N ASN A 516 -8.57 21.16 -19.77
CA ASN A 516 -9.69 21.39 -18.87
C ASN A 516 -10.58 20.14 -18.68
N GLN A 517 -10.34 19.07 -19.46
CA GLN A 517 -11.13 17.84 -19.44
C GLN A 517 -10.31 16.70 -18.81
N LEU A 518 -10.42 16.51 -17.48
CA LEU A 518 -9.69 15.45 -16.75
C LEU A 518 -9.96 14.04 -17.33
N ALA A 519 -11.18 13.83 -17.82
CA ALA A 519 -11.61 12.58 -18.46
C ALA A 519 -10.79 12.21 -19.70
N PHE A 520 -10.13 13.18 -20.34
CA PHE A 520 -9.23 12.93 -21.47
C PHE A 520 -7.90 12.30 -21.02
N ALA A 521 -7.35 12.67 -19.86
CA ALA A 521 -6.03 12.22 -19.43
C ALA A 521 -6.02 10.80 -18.86
N VAL A 522 -7.08 10.42 -18.15
CA VAL A 522 -7.16 9.15 -17.42
C VAL A 522 -6.95 7.94 -18.34
N PRO A 523 -7.60 7.84 -19.52
CA PRO A 523 -7.39 6.70 -20.41
C PRO A 523 -5.95 6.55 -20.90
N PHE A 524 -5.30 7.65 -21.28
CA PHE A 524 -3.91 7.59 -21.74
C PHE A 524 -2.94 7.25 -20.60
N ALA A 525 -3.20 7.73 -19.38
CA ALA A 525 -2.39 7.38 -18.22
C ALA A 525 -2.46 5.87 -17.92
N VAL A 526 -3.65 5.26 -17.98
CA VAL A 526 -3.83 3.82 -17.82
C VAL A 526 -3.12 3.04 -18.94
N LEU A 527 -3.26 3.48 -20.20
CA LEU A 527 -2.58 2.82 -21.32
C LEU A 527 -1.06 2.86 -21.18
N PHE A 528 -0.48 4.00 -20.82
CA PHE A 528 0.96 4.07 -20.59
C PHE A 528 1.40 3.17 -19.43
N GLN A 529 0.67 3.17 -18.31
CA GLN A 529 0.98 2.29 -17.17
C GLN A 529 1.01 0.80 -17.57
N GLU A 530 0.03 0.34 -18.35
CA GLU A 530 -0.03 -1.05 -18.80
C GLU A 530 1.02 -1.38 -19.89
N ILE A 531 1.35 -0.43 -20.77
CA ILE A 531 2.47 -0.58 -21.71
C ILE A 531 3.78 -0.77 -20.94
N PHE A 532 4.04 0.05 -19.92
CA PHE A 532 5.26 -0.08 -19.11
C PHE A 532 5.28 -1.36 -18.29
N ARG A 533 4.12 -1.85 -17.82
CA ARG A 533 4.00 -3.17 -17.18
C ARG A 533 4.40 -4.30 -18.14
N TYR A 534 3.94 -4.25 -19.39
CA TYR A 534 4.33 -5.20 -20.44
C TYR A 534 5.81 -5.09 -20.82
N LEU A 535 6.36 -3.87 -20.94
CA LEU A 535 7.79 -3.67 -21.18
C LEU A 535 8.64 -4.24 -20.05
N PHE A 536 8.22 -4.05 -18.80
CA PHE A 536 8.90 -4.61 -17.64
C PHE A 536 8.92 -6.14 -17.69
N TYR A 537 7.79 -6.79 -18.03
CA TYR A 537 7.75 -8.24 -18.29
C TYR A 537 8.79 -8.67 -19.34
N ARG A 538 8.88 -7.95 -20.47
CA ARG A 538 9.87 -8.27 -21.52
C ARG A 538 11.32 -8.13 -21.03
N VAL A 539 11.60 -7.12 -20.22
CA VAL A 539 12.94 -6.91 -19.63
C VAL A 539 13.29 -8.08 -18.70
N ILE A 540 12.37 -8.47 -17.82
CA ILE A 540 12.55 -9.60 -16.91
C ILE A 540 12.76 -10.90 -17.67
N LYS A 541 11.94 -11.20 -18.68
CA LYS A 541 12.07 -12.42 -19.51
C LYS A 541 13.42 -12.47 -20.24
N LYS A 542 13.91 -11.33 -20.72
CA LYS A 542 15.23 -11.22 -21.35
C LYS A 542 16.37 -11.39 -20.35
N ALA A 543 16.23 -10.84 -19.15
CA ALA A 543 17.19 -10.98 -18.06
C ALA A 543 17.27 -12.43 -17.55
N GLU A 544 16.12 -13.11 -17.40
CA GLU A 544 16.05 -14.54 -17.04
C GLU A 544 16.78 -15.40 -18.07
N PHE A 545 16.55 -15.15 -19.37
CA PHE A 545 17.25 -15.86 -20.44
C PHE A 545 18.77 -15.60 -20.45
N ALA A 546 19.21 -14.38 -20.12
CA ALA A 546 20.63 -14.04 -20.02
C ALA A 546 21.28 -14.67 -18.78
N LEU A 547 20.59 -14.67 -17.64
CA LEU A 547 21.04 -15.28 -16.39
C LEU A 547 21.11 -16.80 -16.51
N GLN A 548 20.15 -17.45 -17.16
CA GLN A 548 20.20 -18.89 -17.45
C GLN A 548 21.41 -19.26 -18.32
N LYS A 549 21.81 -18.39 -19.27
CA LYS A 549 23.02 -18.60 -20.08
C LYS A 549 24.32 -18.46 -19.29
N VAL A 550 24.34 -17.61 -18.26
CA VAL A 550 25.52 -17.39 -17.40
C VAL A 550 25.56 -18.40 -16.24
N GLN A 551 24.41 -18.80 -15.70
CA GLN A 551 24.26 -19.80 -14.64
C GLN A 551 24.58 -21.23 -15.10
N LEU A 552 24.61 -21.51 -16.41
CA LEU A 552 25.18 -22.74 -16.96
C LEU A 552 26.65 -22.96 -16.55
N GLN A 553 27.32 -21.94 -16.02
CA GLN A 553 28.70 -21.98 -15.53
C GLN A 553 28.82 -22.01 -13.98
N GLU A 554 27.75 -21.68 -13.24
CA GLU A 554 27.70 -21.58 -11.76
C GLU A 554 26.74 -22.58 -11.10
N LEU A 555 26.05 -23.41 -11.89
CA LEU A 555 25.14 -24.47 -11.43
C LEU A 555 25.80 -25.54 -10.54
N THR A 556 27.10 -25.43 -10.25
CA THR A 556 27.82 -26.31 -9.34
C THR A 556 27.69 -25.96 -7.85
N GLU A 557 27.24 -24.75 -7.45
CA GLU A 557 27.30 -24.40 -6.00
C GLU A 557 26.04 -23.87 -5.31
N LYS A 558 25.06 -23.21 -5.96
CA LYS A 558 23.82 -22.77 -5.26
C LYS A 558 22.60 -22.77 -6.19
N GLY A 559 21.74 -23.76 -6.03
CA GLY A 559 20.46 -23.87 -6.74
C GLY A 559 19.53 -22.68 -6.45
N MET A 560 19.49 -21.71 -7.36
CA MET A 560 18.53 -20.60 -7.33
C MET A 560 17.58 -20.78 -8.52
N VAL A 561 16.48 -21.51 -8.30
CA VAL A 561 15.40 -21.63 -9.28
C VAL A 561 14.54 -20.37 -9.20
N PHE A 562 14.37 -19.65 -10.32
CA PHE A 562 13.53 -18.45 -10.38
C PHE A 562 12.04 -18.84 -10.31
N ASP A 563 11.41 -18.63 -9.15
CA ASP A 563 9.95 -18.73 -9.03
C ASP A 563 9.27 -17.57 -9.78
N ARG A 564 8.78 -17.84 -10.99
CA ARG A 564 8.11 -16.87 -11.86
C ARG A 564 6.89 -16.22 -11.23
N PHE A 565 6.18 -16.92 -10.35
CA PHE A 565 5.04 -16.35 -9.64
C PHE A 565 5.51 -15.32 -8.63
N ALA A 566 6.55 -15.62 -7.85
CA ALA A 566 7.12 -14.66 -6.92
C ALA A 566 7.65 -13.40 -7.63
N VAL A 567 8.19 -13.54 -8.83
CA VAL A 567 8.62 -12.42 -9.68
C VAL A 567 7.43 -11.57 -10.13
N ALA A 568 6.38 -12.20 -10.68
CA ALA A 568 5.16 -11.52 -11.11
C ALA A 568 4.46 -10.78 -9.95
N TYR A 569 4.39 -11.43 -8.80
CA TYR A 569 3.82 -10.88 -7.57
C TYR A 569 4.64 -9.70 -7.04
N ALA A 570 5.96 -9.82 -6.94
CA ALA A 570 6.83 -8.73 -6.50
C ALA A 570 6.78 -7.53 -7.45
N ALA A 571 6.71 -7.78 -8.76
CA ALA A 571 6.55 -6.74 -9.79
C ALA A 571 5.18 -6.03 -9.66
N GLY A 572 4.10 -6.80 -9.52
CA GLY A 572 2.77 -6.24 -9.29
C GLY A 572 2.70 -5.40 -8.01
N TYR A 573 3.30 -5.90 -6.92
CA TYR A 573 3.38 -5.19 -5.66
C TYR A 573 4.10 -3.84 -5.82
N GLY A 574 5.24 -3.80 -6.52
CA GLY A 574 5.97 -2.55 -6.73
C GLY A 574 5.17 -1.51 -7.51
N PHE A 575 4.50 -1.91 -8.59
CA PHE A 575 3.55 -1.05 -9.32
C PHE A 575 2.42 -0.54 -8.41
N GLY A 576 1.84 -1.43 -7.59
CA GLY A 576 0.73 -1.08 -6.71
C GLY A 576 1.13 -0.13 -5.59
N PHE A 577 2.22 -0.43 -4.89
CA PHE A 577 2.68 0.37 -3.75
C PHE A 577 2.99 1.82 -4.14
N ILE A 578 3.69 2.04 -5.26
CA ILE A 578 3.99 3.40 -5.72
C ILE A 578 2.74 4.11 -6.25
N SER A 579 1.83 3.39 -6.90
CA SER A 579 0.54 3.94 -7.36
C SER A 579 -0.31 4.42 -6.19
N GLY A 580 -0.45 3.60 -5.14
CA GLY A 580 -1.16 3.99 -3.92
C GLY A 580 -0.51 5.17 -3.20
N THR A 581 0.83 5.21 -3.18
CA THR A 581 1.59 6.35 -2.63
C THR A 581 1.32 7.64 -3.37
N PHE A 582 1.33 7.61 -4.69
CA PHE A 582 0.99 8.78 -5.47
C PHE A 582 -0.48 9.21 -5.31
N ALA A 583 -1.40 8.25 -5.11
CA ALA A 583 -2.82 8.53 -4.94
C ALA A 583 -3.16 9.21 -3.60
N ILE A 584 -2.45 8.88 -2.52
CA ILE A 584 -2.82 9.32 -1.17
C ILE A 584 -1.90 10.41 -0.59
N VAL A 585 -0.73 10.69 -1.18
CA VAL A 585 0.28 11.59 -0.58
C VAL A 585 -0.25 13.01 -0.31
N ASN A 586 -1.01 13.58 -1.26
CA ASN A 586 -1.60 14.92 -1.09
C ASN A 586 -2.70 14.89 -0.02
N VAL A 587 -3.51 13.84 -0.01
CA VAL A 587 -4.61 13.67 0.93
C VAL A 587 -4.09 13.48 2.36
N LEU A 588 -3.00 12.72 2.57
CA LEU A 588 -2.34 12.61 3.87
C LEU A 588 -1.70 13.93 4.30
N SER A 589 -1.11 14.69 3.36
CA SER A 589 -0.59 16.03 3.65
C SER A 589 -1.69 16.93 4.20
N ASP A 590 -2.87 16.90 3.58
CA ASP A 590 -4.03 17.70 4.02
C ASP A 590 -4.58 17.24 5.38
N MET A 591 -4.53 15.94 5.70
CA MET A 591 -4.91 15.39 7.03
C MET A 591 -3.98 15.83 8.18
N THR A 592 -2.74 16.22 7.88
CA THR A 592 -1.76 16.66 8.89
C THR A 592 -1.88 18.15 9.25
N GLY A 593 -2.80 18.88 8.63
CA GLY A 593 -3.04 20.32 8.86
C GLY A 593 -3.97 20.63 10.05
N PRO A 594 -3.93 21.86 10.61
CA PRO A 594 -4.77 22.26 11.73
C PRO A 594 -6.21 22.55 11.30
N GLY A 595 -7.02 21.49 11.16
CA GLY A 595 -8.47 21.57 10.99
C GLY A 595 -8.99 20.77 9.81
N THR A 596 -9.34 19.50 10.02
CA THR A 596 -10.04 18.70 9.02
C THR A 596 -11.40 18.25 9.53
N ILE A 597 -12.41 19.10 9.33
CA ILE A 597 -13.75 18.60 9.00
C ILE A 597 -13.99 19.03 7.56
N GLY A 598 -14.05 18.05 6.65
CA GLY A 598 -14.52 18.21 5.27
C GLY A 598 -13.87 19.36 4.51
N ILE A 599 -12.70 19.09 3.89
CA ILE A 599 -12.11 19.94 2.84
C ILE A 599 -13.25 20.45 1.92
N PHE A 600 -13.44 21.77 1.83
CA PHE A 600 -14.43 22.43 0.95
C PHE A 600 -15.88 21.88 0.99
N GLY A 601 -16.37 21.43 2.15
CA GLY A 601 -17.77 20.96 2.28
C GLY A 601 -18.02 19.54 1.74
N HIS A 602 -16.98 18.73 1.57
CA HIS A 602 -17.10 17.29 1.27
C HIS A 602 -17.60 16.48 2.49
N SER A 603 -18.19 15.29 2.25
CA SER A 603 -18.72 14.44 3.33
C SER A 603 -17.60 14.00 4.28
N GLN A 604 -17.97 13.71 5.54
CA GLN A 604 -17.06 13.19 6.57
C GLN A 604 -16.35 11.89 6.14
N ASP A 605 -16.86 11.19 5.13
CA ASP A 605 -16.36 9.89 4.68
C ASP A 605 -15.21 9.98 3.66
N PHE A 606 -14.89 11.18 3.14
CA PHE A 606 -13.92 11.34 2.05
C PHE A 606 -12.55 10.71 2.34
N PHE A 607 -12.02 10.94 3.55
CA PHE A 607 -10.70 10.45 3.96
C PHE A 607 -10.65 8.93 4.11
N ILE A 608 -11.67 8.35 4.74
CA ILE A 608 -11.81 6.91 4.93
C ILE A 608 -12.03 6.22 3.57
N ALA A 609 -12.91 6.77 2.73
CA ALA A 609 -13.17 6.25 1.40
C ALA A 609 -11.91 6.26 0.52
N THR A 610 -11.12 7.33 0.60
CA THR A 610 -9.84 7.44 -0.11
C THR A 610 -8.84 6.39 0.41
N ALA A 611 -8.77 6.13 1.71
CA ALA A 611 -7.91 5.08 2.26
C ALA A 611 -8.28 3.67 1.72
N PHE A 612 -9.57 3.34 1.69
CA PHE A 612 -10.05 2.05 1.16
C PHE A 612 -9.84 1.91 -0.35
N LEU A 613 -10.00 2.99 -1.11
CA LEU A 613 -9.72 3.01 -2.55
C LEU A 613 -8.22 2.89 -2.84
N THR A 614 -7.37 3.50 -2.00
CA THR A 614 -5.91 3.36 -2.06
C THR A 614 -5.48 1.92 -1.80
N LEU A 615 -6.05 1.26 -0.79
CA LEU A 615 -5.81 -0.16 -0.56
C LEU A 615 -6.24 -1.00 -1.77
N ALA A 616 -7.42 -0.74 -2.32
CA ALA A 616 -7.93 -1.46 -3.49
C ALA A 616 -7.02 -1.31 -4.71
N ILE A 617 -6.52 -0.10 -5.02
CA ILE A 617 -5.63 0.11 -6.17
C ILE A 617 -4.27 -0.57 -5.99
N ILE A 618 -3.73 -0.62 -4.77
CA ILE A 618 -2.48 -1.35 -4.48
C ILE A 618 -2.66 -2.85 -4.75
N LEU A 619 -3.74 -3.43 -4.23
CA LEU A 619 -4.04 -4.86 -4.41
C LEU A 619 -4.37 -5.19 -5.87
N LEU A 620 -5.18 -4.36 -6.53
CA LEU A 620 -5.52 -4.50 -7.96
C LEU A 620 -4.26 -4.48 -8.82
N ASN A 621 -3.35 -3.52 -8.61
CA ASN A 621 -2.07 -3.49 -9.34
C ASN A 621 -1.22 -4.74 -9.09
N THR A 622 -1.27 -5.29 -7.87
CA THR A 622 -0.58 -6.53 -7.54
C THR A 622 -1.13 -7.69 -8.36
N PHE A 623 -2.46 -7.88 -8.38
CA PHE A 623 -3.09 -8.97 -9.12
C PHE A 623 -3.12 -8.75 -10.63
N TRP A 624 -3.18 -7.51 -11.12
CA TRP A 624 -2.97 -7.20 -12.54
C TRP A 624 -1.57 -7.61 -13.01
N GLY A 625 -0.54 -7.38 -12.19
CA GLY A 625 0.82 -7.88 -12.43
C GLY A 625 0.86 -9.40 -12.55
N VAL A 626 0.28 -10.10 -11.56
CA VAL A 626 0.21 -11.57 -11.54
C VAL A 626 -0.53 -12.11 -12.77
N VAL A 627 -1.70 -11.57 -13.08
CA VAL A 627 -2.53 -12.00 -14.23
C VAL A 627 -1.79 -11.76 -15.54
N LEU A 628 -1.19 -10.58 -15.73
CA LEU A 628 -0.47 -10.24 -16.95
C LEU A 628 0.68 -11.23 -17.19
N PHE A 629 1.55 -11.39 -16.20
CA PHE A 629 2.74 -12.25 -16.31
C PHE A 629 2.35 -13.71 -16.54
N THR A 630 1.41 -14.23 -15.73
CA THR A 630 0.96 -15.63 -15.84
C THR A 630 0.28 -15.91 -17.18
N SER A 631 -0.49 -14.96 -17.69
CA SER A 631 -1.18 -15.08 -18.99
C SER A 631 -0.19 -15.10 -20.16
N LEU A 632 0.83 -14.23 -20.11
CA LEU A 632 1.88 -14.16 -21.14
C LEU A 632 2.79 -15.40 -21.11
N ASP A 633 2.99 -16.01 -19.93
CA ASP A 633 3.78 -17.23 -19.80
C ASP A 633 3.02 -18.49 -20.22
N LYS A 634 1.70 -18.56 -19.99
CA LYS A 634 0.86 -19.70 -20.40
C LYS A 634 0.72 -19.87 -21.92
N GLY A 635 0.88 -18.81 -22.70
CA GLY A 635 0.70 -18.86 -24.15
C GLY A 635 -0.75 -19.11 -24.61
N GLY A 636 -0.93 -19.48 -25.88
CA GLY A 636 -2.24 -19.80 -26.46
C GLY A 636 -3.19 -18.60 -26.56
N ILE A 637 -4.47 -18.78 -26.20
CA ILE A 637 -5.47 -17.69 -26.19
C ILE A 637 -5.30 -16.73 -25.01
N HIS A 638 -4.73 -17.22 -23.90
CA HIS A 638 -4.57 -16.46 -22.67
C HIS A 638 -3.56 -15.32 -22.81
N GLN A 639 -2.55 -15.45 -23.67
CA GLN A 639 -1.56 -14.39 -23.93
C GLN A 639 -2.17 -13.09 -24.47
N TYR A 640 -3.36 -13.16 -25.09
CA TYR A 640 -4.08 -11.99 -25.58
C TYR A 640 -5.22 -11.58 -24.62
N LEU A 641 -5.95 -12.57 -24.10
CA LEU A 641 -7.09 -12.32 -23.21
C LEU A 641 -6.66 -11.71 -21.87
N GLY A 642 -5.56 -12.19 -21.27
CA GLY A 642 -5.06 -11.71 -19.99
C GLY A 642 -4.71 -10.22 -19.99
N PRO A 643 -3.82 -9.74 -20.88
CA PRO A 643 -3.53 -8.32 -21.01
C PRO A 643 -4.77 -7.46 -21.31
N ALA A 644 -5.70 -7.94 -22.15
CA ALA A 644 -6.93 -7.22 -22.44
C ALA A 644 -7.81 -7.05 -21.20
N VAL A 645 -7.99 -8.11 -20.39
CA VAL A 645 -8.73 -8.04 -19.12
C VAL A 645 -8.07 -7.07 -18.14
N VAL A 646 -6.75 -7.07 -18.04
CA VAL A 646 -6.01 -6.14 -17.18
C VAL A 646 -6.25 -4.69 -17.60
N VAL A 647 -6.09 -4.36 -18.88
CA VAL A 647 -6.32 -3.00 -19.39
C VAL A 647 -7.77 -2.56 -19.18
N LEU A 648 -8.75 -3.42 -19.49
CA LEU A 648 -10.16 -3.09 -19.35
C LEU A 648 -10.58 -2.88 -17.89
N THR A 649 -10.12 -3.74 -16.98
CA THR A 649 -10.45 -3.62 -15.55
C THR A 649 -9.74 -2.44 -14.89
N HIS A 650 -8.49 -2.14 -15.29
CA HIS A 650 -7.79 -0.94 -14.84
C HIS A 650 -8.47 0.34 -15.37
N MET A 651 -8.86 0.35 -16.65
CA MET A 651 -9.60 1.46 -17.24
C MET A 651 -10.93 1.70 -16.52
N LEU A 652 -11.69 0.63 -16.27
CA LEU A 652 -12.97 0.69 -15.58
C LEU A 652 -12.82 1.29 -14.17
N PHE A 653 -11.87 0.78 -13.38
CA PHE A 653 -11.63 1.27 -12.02
C PHE A 653 -11.17 2.73 -12.01
N SER A 654 -10.26 3.12 -12.91
CA SER A 654 -9.78 4.49 -13.01
C SER A 654 -10.88 5.47 -13.45
N CYS A 655 -11.72 5.10 -14.41
CA CYS A 655 -12.85 5.94 -14.85
C CYS A 655 -13.95 6.05 -13.77
N LEU A 656 -14.16 5.02 -12.94
CA LEU A 656 -15.10 5.07 -11.82
C LEU A 656 -14.77 6.18 -10.82
N THR A 657 -13.49 6.51 -10.64
CA THR A 657 -13.08 7.60 -9.73
C THR A 657 -13.54 8.98 -10.19
N LEU A 658 -13.80 9.19 -11.49
CA LEU A 658 -14.27 10.47 -12.02
C LEU A 658 -15.70 10.82 -11.57
N PHE A 659 -16.52 9.82 -11.28
CA PHE A 659 -17.91 10.01 -10.81
C PHE A 659 -17.99 10.57 -9.37
N ASN A 660 -16.92 10.43 -8.59
CA ASN A 660 -16.83 10.96 -7.22
C ASN A 660 -16.65 12.48 -7.18
N ARG A 661 -16.58 13.16 -8.34
CA ARG A 661 -16.49 14.63 -8.46
C ARG A 661 -17.86 15.32 -8.50
N THR A 662 -18.97 14.57 -8.53
CA THR A 662 -20.33 15.13 -8.66
C THR A 662 -20.90 15.63 -7.32
N THR A 663 -21.94 16.47 -7.37
CA THR A 663 -22.58 17.14 -6.21
C THR A 663 -23.14 16.22 -5.12
N LYS A 664 -23.31 14.92 -5.41
CA LYS A 664 -23.59 13.85 -4.42
C LYS A 664 -22.54 12.75 -4.61
N PRO A 665 -21.44 12.75 -3.85
CA PRO A 665 -20.40 11.75 -4.04
C PRO A 665 -20.91 10.36 -3.65
N THR A 666 -20.73 9.39 -4.54
CA THR A 666 -21.18 7.99 -4.36
C THR A 666 -20.00 7.08 -4.00
N TYR A 667 -19.23 7.47 -2.97
CA TYR A 667 -18.01 6.77 -2.55
C TYR A 667 -18.23 5.26 -2.32
N SER A 668 -19.38 4.87 -1.76
CA SER A 668 -19.74 3.47 -1.53
C SER A 668 -19.77 2.64 -2.82
N ILE A 669 -20.23 3.22 -3.94
CA ILE A 669 -20.30 2.53 -5.23
C ILE A 669 -18.90 2.26 -5.78
N SER A 670 -18.00 3.25 -5.72
CA SER A 670 -16.61 3.08 -6.16
C SER A 670 -15.86 2.03 -5.33
N ILE A 671 -16.06 2.04 -4.01
CA ILE A 671 -15.46 1.05 -3.10
C ILE A 671 -15.98 -0.35 -3.44
N ILE A 672 -17.29 -0.56 -3.43
CA ILE A 672 -17.89 -1.87 -3.71
C ILE A 672 -17.42 -2.40 -5.07
N THR A 673 -17.47 -1.56 -6.11
CA THR A 673 -17.06 -1.97 -7.46
C THR A 673 -15.56 -2.30 -7.51
N GLY A 674 -14.71 -1.55 -6.81
CA GLY A 674 -13.28 -1.84 -6.70
C GLY A 674 -12.98 -3.20 -6.09
N TYR A 675 -13.62 -3.52 -4.98
CA TYR A 675 -13.43 -4.82 -4.32
C TYR A 675 -14.05 -5.97 -5.11
N VAL A 676 -15.15 -5.75 -5.85
CA VAL A 676 -15.70 -6.75 -6.78
C VAL A 676 -14.73 -7.04 -7.92
N ILE A 677 -14.13 -6.01 -8.53
CA ILE A 677 -13.09 -6.19 -9.56
C ILE A 677 -11.89 -6.93 -8.96
N LEU A 678 -11.47 -6.58 -7.74
CA LEU A 678 -10.38 -7.25 -7.05
C LEU A 678 -10.65 -8.76 -6.85
N CYS A 679 -11.82 -9.13 -6.33
CA CYS A 679 -12.24 -10.53 -6.19
C CYS A 679 -12.27 -11.25 -7.54
N GLY A 680 -12.74 -10.58 -8.59
CA GLY A 680 -12.71 -11.09 -9.96
C GLY A 680 -11.28 -11.35 -10.47
N MET A 681 -10.36 -10.40 -10.26
CA MET A 681 -8.95 -10.53 -10.66
C MET A 681 -8.22 -11.62 -9.86
N ILE A 682 -8.50 -11.75 -8.56
CA ILE A 682 -7.97 -12.85 -7.73
C ILE A 682 -8.47 -14.19 -8.27
N SER A 683 -9.77 -14.32 -8.53
CA SER A 683 -10.37 -15.54 -9.07
C SER A 683 -9.80 -15.90 -10.44
N TYR A 684 -9.58 -14.91 -11.31
CA TYR A 684 -8.97 -15.11 -12.62
C TYR A 684 -7.48 -15.48 -12.51
N ALA A 685 -6.72 -14.87 -11.60
CA ALA A 685 -5.33 -15.24 -11.31
C ALA A 685 -5.23 -16.70 -10.83
N LEU A 686 -6.15 -17.12 -9.96
CA LEU A 686 -6.27 -18.50 -9.49
C LEU A 686 -6.62 -19.46 -10.64
N PHE A 687 -7.62 -19.14 -11.45
CA PHE A 687 -7.97 -19.90 -12.64
C PHE A 687 -6.79 -20.05 -13.62
N LEU A 688 -6.06 -18.96 -13.86
CA LEU A 688 -4.83 -18.97 -14.67
C LEU A 688 -3.71 -19.79 -14.03
N ARG A 689 -3.78 -20.21 -12.78
CA ARG A 689 -2.84 -21.18 -12.19
C ARG A 689 -3.37 -22.61 -12.15
N GLY A 690 -4.54 -22.89 -12.74
CA GLY A 690 -5.18 -24.21 -12.66
C GLY A 690 -5.88 -24.46 -11.33
N PHE A 691 -6.13 -23.41 -10.54
CA PHE A 691 -6.69 -23.50 -9.21
C PHE A 691 -8.22 -23.70 -9.30
N ASN A 692 -8.68 -24.94 -9.23
CA ASN A 692 -10.10 -25.26 -9.16
C ASN A 692 -10.60 -25.02 -7.74
N ILE A 693 -11.46 -24.01 -7.53
CA ILE A 693 -12.08 -23.70 -6.23
C ILE A 693 -12.84 -24.92 -5.66
N ARG A 694 -13.39 -25.78 -6.52
CA ARG A 694 -13.96 -27.09 -6.12
C ARG A 694 -12.94 -28.02 -5.47
N GLN A 695 -11.71 -28.10 -5.97
CA GLN A 695 -10.68 -29.00 -5.43
C GLN A 695 -10.23 -28.57 -4.04
N ARG A 696 -10.18 -27.26 -3.74
CA ARG A 696 -9.79 -26.77 -2.42
C ARG A 696 -10.93 -26.58 -1.43
N LEU A 697 -12.16 -26.29 -1.87
CA LEU A 697 -13.32 -26.45 -0.99
C LEU A 697 -13.50 -27.91 -0.62
N ILE A 698 -13.28 -28.86 -1.53
CA ILE A 698 -13.16 -30.27 -1.15
C ILE A 698 -11.99 -30.44 -0.17
N HIS A 699 -10.78 -29.89 -0.40
CA HIS A 699 -9.64 -30.04 0.52
C HIS A 699 -9.84 -29.42 1.93
N THR A 700 -10.45 -28.25 2.06
CA THR A 700 -10.75 -27.59 3.34
C THR A 700 -11.98 -28.20 4.02
N THR A 701 -12.98 -28.63 3.26
CA THR A 701 -14.13 -29.39 3.80
C THR A 701 -13.72 -30.83 4.14
N TYR A 702 -12.69 -31.40 3.51
CA TYR A 702 -12.13 -32.72 3.83
C TYR A 702 -11.28 -32.66 5.10
N ASN A 703 -10.48 -31.60 5.29
CA ASN A 703 -9.73 -31.37 6.54
C ASN A 703 -10.65 -31.01 7.74
N MET A 704 -11.87 -30.53 7.49
CA MET A 704 -12.89 -30.36 8.55
C MET A 704 -13.89 -31.53 8.64
N SER A 705 -13.89 -32.48 7.70
CA SER A 705 -14.83 -33.62 7.69
C SER A 705 -14.18 -35.00 7.77
N SER A 706 -12.87 -35.11 8.09
CA SER A 706 -12.25 -36.41 8.37
C SER A 706 -12.67 -36.96 9.74
N SER A 707 -13.96 -37.30 9.83
CA SER A 707 -14.51 -38.33 10.71
C SER A 707 -14.39 -39.72 10.07
N THR A 708 -13.43 -39.91 9.17
CA THR A 708 -13.17 -41.20 8.51
C THR A 708 -12.12 -41.98 9.29
N ALA A 709 -12.31 -43.30 9.41
CA ALA A 709 -11.36 -44.21 10.02
C ALA A 709 -9.93 -44.05 9.44
N PRO A 710 -8.88 -44.32 10.25
CA PRO A 710 -7.49 -44.20 9.81
C PRO A 710 -7.20 -45.11 8.61
N LYS A 711 -6.44 -44.61 7.63
CA LYS A 711 -6.13 -45.35 6.40
C LYS A 711 -5.19 -46.51 6.68
N LYS A 712 -5.48 -47.70 6.13
CA LYS A 712 -4.67 -48.90 6.29
C LYS A 712 -3.69 -49.09 5.14
N ILE A 713 -2.45 -49.45 5.45
CA ILE A 713 -1.36 -49.62 4.47
C ILE A 713 -0.99 -51.10 4.40
N SER A 714 -0.82 -51.59 3.18
CA SER A 714 -0.29 -52.93 2.91
C SER A 714 0.89 -52.87 1.94
N ILE A 715 1.96 -53.57 2.27
CA ILE A 715 3.16 -53.72 1.45
C ILE A 715 3.12 -55.10 0.80
N VAL A 716 2.93 -55.11 -0.51
CA VAL A 716 2.90 -56.33 -1.33
C VAL A 716 4.33 -56.63 -1.76
N GLY A 717 5.08 -57.29 -0.87
CA GLY A 717 6.43 -57.77 -1.11
C GLY A 717 7.39 -57.58 0.07
N SER A 718 8.19 -58.61 0.37
CA SER A 718 9.12 -58.66 1.50
C SER A 718 10.58 -58.88 1.07
N GLY A 719 10.95 -58.44 -0.13
CA GLY A 719 12.34 -58.50 -0.59
C GLY A 719 13.22 -57.47 0.11
N ASN A 720 14.44 -57.28 -0.40
CA ASN A 720 15.38 -56.28 0.13
C ASN A 720 14.73 -54.88 0.16
N TRP A 721 14.29 -54.38 -1.00
CA TRP A 721 13.61 -53.08 -1.12
C TRP A 721 12.24 -53.03 -0.43
N GLY A 722 11.52 -54.15 -0.38
CA GLY A 722 10.22 -54.23 0.33
C GLY A 722 10.38 -54.06 1.84
N SER A 723 11.43 -54.66 2.41
CA SER A 723 11.77 -54.54 3.83
C SER A 723 12.24 -53.12 4.17
N THR A 724 13.10 -52.53 3.33
CA THR A 724 13.52 -51.13 3.47
C THR A 724 12.33 -50.17 3.46
N MET A 725 11.40 -50.34 2.52
CA MET A 725 10.22 -49.49 2.44
C MET A 725 9.26 -49.73 3.60
N ALA A 726 9.18 -50.95 4.13
CA ALA A 726 8.44 -51.25 5.35
C ALA A 726 9.01 -50.51 6.56
N ILE A 727 10.33 -50.50 6.73
CA ILE A 727 11.00 -49.72 7.78
C ILE A 727 10.64 -48.23 7.62
N HIS A 728 10.88 -47.67 6.44
CA HIS A 728 10.71 -46.24 6.17
C HIS A 728 9.27 -45.75 6.38
N ILE A 729 8.29 -46.46 5.82
CA ILE A 729 6.88 -46.09 5.96
C ILE A 729 6.42 -46.29 7.41
N ALA A 730 6.84 -47.36 8.09
CA ALA A 730 6.43 -47.63 9.46
C ALA A 730 6.91 -46.59 10.45
N GLU A 731 8.12 -46.05 10.26
CA GLU A 731 8.61 -44.93 11.07
C GLU A 731 7.77 -43.67 10.87
N ASN A 732 7.46 -43.30 9.62
CA ASN A 732 6.65 -42.12 9.33
C ASN A 732 5.21 -42.25 9.86
N VAL A 733 4.61 -43.44 9.75
CA VAL A 733 3.25 -43.71 10.23
C VAL A 733 3.13 -43.56 11.76
N ARG A 734 4.20 -43.82 12.52
CA ARG A 734 4.22 -43.62 13.98
C ARG A 734 4.05 -42.15 14.37
N GLU A 735 4.47 -41.23 13.51
CA GLU A 735 4.28 -39.79 13.71
C GLU A 735 2.88 -39.30 13.27
N LEU A 736 2.14 -40.11 12.51
CA LEU A 736 0.86 -39.75 11.88
C LEU A 736 -0.34 -40.50 12.51
N LYS A 737 -0.39 -40.56 13.85
CA LYS A 737 -1.26 -41.44 14.65
C LYS A 737 -2.77 -41.35 14.39
N ASP A 738 -3.26 -40.20 13.92
CA ASP A 738 -4.70 -39.96 13.69
C ASP A 738 -5.11 -40.16 12.22
N GLN A 739 -4.15 -40.30 11.30
CA GLN A 739 -4.42 -40.35 9.86
C GLN A 739 -4.27 -41.76 9.28
N TYR A 740 -3.38 -42.57 9.87
CA TYR A 740 -3.03 -43.91 9.37
C TYR A 740 -3.11 -44.95 10.48
N ASP A 741 -3.55 -46.15 10.11
CA ASP A 741 -3.54 -47.30 11.02
C ASP A 741 -2.08 -47.60 11.35
N GLN A 742 -1.79 -47.72 12.64
CA GLN A 742 -0.44 -47.97 13.11
C GLN A 742 0.06 -49.33 12.63
N LYS A 743 -0.85 -50.29 12.41
CA LYS A 743 -0.52 -51.62 11.90
C LYS A 743 -0.33 -51.58 10.39
N ILE A 744 0.89 -51.87 9.93
CA ILE A 744 1.22 -52.04 8.52
C ILE A 744 1.35 -53.53 8.23
N LEU A 745 0.60 -54.03 7.26
CA LEU A 745 0.71 -55.41 6.83
C LEU A 745 1.76 -55.54 5.73
N MET A 746 2.65 -56.51 5.82
CA MET A 746 3.63 -56.81 4.79
C MET A 746 3.42 -58.24 4.31
N TRP A 747 3.07 -58.41 3.05
CA TRP A 747 3.02 -59.74 2.44
C TRP A 747 4.43 -60.29 2.27
N CYS A 748 4.67 -61.44 2.88
CA CYS A 748 5.90 -62.19 2.77
C CYS A 748 5.58 -63.58 2.25
N LYS A 749 6.00 -63.87 1.01
CA LYS A 749 5.85 -65.21 0.45
C LYS A 749 6.57 -66.21 1.37
N GLU A 750 5.83 -67.20 1.86
CA GLU A 750 6.35 -68.09 2.90
C GLU A 750 7.54 -68.90 2.39
N GLU A 751 8.63 -68.86 3.16
CA GLU A 751 9.84 -69.63 2.94
C GLU A 751 10.25 -70.31 4.24
N THR A 752 10.77 -71.54 4.12
CA THR A 752 11.34 -72.28 5.25
C THR A 752 12.84 -72.04 5.27
N LEU A 753 13.35 -71.56 6.41
CA LEU A 753 14.77 -71.30 6.63
C LEU A 753 15.51 -72.62 6.95
N ASP A 754 16.84 -72.57 6.94
CA ASP A 754 17.69 -73.75 7.15
C ASP A 754 17.47 -74.42 8.52
N ASP A 755 17.00 -73.68 9.52
CA ASP A 755 16.66 -74.16 10.86
C ASP A 755 15.22 -74.73 10.96
N GLY A 756 14.48 -74.80 9.86
CA GLY A 756 13.09 -75.26 9.78
C GLY A 756 12.05 -74.23 10.20
N SER A 757 12.46 -73.03 10.61
CA SER A 757 11.53 -71.95 10.97
C SER A 757 10.93 -71.28 9.72
N LYS A 758 9.74 -70.70 9.87
CA LYS A 758 9.06 -69.95 8.80
C LYS A 758 9.55 -68.50 8.80
N LEU A 759 9.88 -67.97 7.62
CA LEU A 759 10.41 -66.60 7.48
C LEU A 759 9.47 -65.54 8.08
N THR A 760 8.15 -65.67 7.88
CA THR A 760 7.15 -64.76 8.47
C THR A 760 7.21 -64.75 10.01
N GLN A 761 7.39 -65.92 10.63
CA GLN A 761 7.51 -66.04 12.09
C GLN A 761 8.81 -65.43 12.61
N VAL A 762 9.91 -65.59 11.86
CA VAL A 762 11.20 -64.97 12.19
C VAL A 762 11.10 -63.45 12.10
N ILE A 763 10.51 -62.90 11.04
CA ILE A 763 10.33 -61.45 10.89
C ILE A 763 9.49 -60.88 12.04
N ASN A 764 8.35 -61.52 12.36
CA ASN A 764 7.46 -61.04 13.42
C ASN A 764 8.05 -61.19 14.84
N LYS A 765 8.97 -62.16 15.06
CA LYS A 765 9.58 -62.40 16.39
C LYS A 765 10.87 -61.60 16.60
N GLN A 766 11.71 -61.54 15.58
CA GLN A 766 13.04 -60.92 15.64
C GLN A 766 13.05 -59.49 15.11
N HIS A 767 11.95 -59.04 14.48
CA HIS A 767 11.80 -57.73 13.87
C HIS A 767 12.93 -57.46 12.87
N GLU A 768 13.23 -58.46 12.03
CA GLU A 768 14.35 -58.43 11.08
C GLU A 768 14.10 -59.42 9.95
N ASN A 769 14.40 -59.02 8.71
CA ASN A 769 14.36 -59.92 7.56
C ASN A 769 15.77 -60.44 7.25
N ILE A 770 16.19 -61.43 8.05
CA ILE A 770 17.57 -61.97 8.05
C ILE A 770 18.04 -62.48 6.68
N LYS A 771 17.12 -62.80 5.76
CA LYS A 771 17.43 -63.29 4.42
C LYS A 771 17.65 -62.17 3.41
N TYR A 772 16.78 -61.14 3.43
CA TYR A 772 16.74 -60.14 2.37
C TYR A 772 17.26 -58.76 2.75
N LEU A 773 17.25 -58.42 4.04
CA LEU A 773 17.81 -57.18 4.59
C LEU A 773 18.38 -57.48 5.99
N PRO A 774 19.50 -58.21 6.06
CA PRO A 774 20.12 -58.58 7.33
C PRO A 774 20.63 -57.33 8.07
N HIS A 775 20.67 -57.41 9.40
CA HIS A 775 21.15 -56.39 10.33
C HIS A 775 20.24 -55.16 10.52
N GLU A 776 19.22 -54.97 9.68
CA GLU A 776 18.27 -53.85 9.80
C GLU A 776 17.03 -54.25 10.60
N LYS A 777 16.67 -53.42 11.59
CA LYS A 777 15.49 -53.66 12.43
C LYS A 777 14.22 -53.12 11.79
N ILE A 778 13.27 -54.03 11.57
CA ILE A 778 11.91 -53.73 11.10
C ILE A 778 11.07 -53.27 12.29
N PRO A 779 10.41 -52.10 12.24
CA PRO A 779 9.53 -51.63 13.29
C PRO A 779 8.46 -52.65 13.70
N ASP A 780 8.13 -52.70 15.00
CA ASP A 780 7.18 -53.64 15.61
C ASP A 780 5.75 -53.54 15.06
N ASN A 781 5.42 -52.39 14.47
CA ASN A 781 4.14 -52.11 13.87
C ASN A 781 4.02 -52.62 12.42
N VAL A 782 5.06 -53.27 11.89
CA VAL A 782 5.02 -54.04 10.63
C VAL A 782 4.77 -55.51 10.93
N ILE A 783 3.71 -56.07 10.36
CA ILE A 783 3.32 -57.47 10.56
C ILE A 783 3.47 -58.24 9.24
N ALA A 784 4.38 -59.21 9.22
CA ALA A 784 4.58 -60.10 8.09
C ALA A 784 3.49 -61.18 8.03
N LEU A 785 2.84 -61.34 6.88
CA LEU A 785 1.80 -62.33 6.63
C LEU A 785 2.11 -63.21 5.42
N PRO A 786 1.89 -64.54 5.50
CA PRO A 786 2.11 -65.44 4.37
C PRO A 786 0.99 -65.37 3.32
N ASP A 787 -0.25 -65.11 3.76
CA ASP A 787 -1.42 -65.04 2.89
C ASP A 787 -1.55 -63.66 2.23
N LEU A 788 -1.52 -63.67 0.89
CA LEU A 788 -1.61 -62.46 0.08
C LEU A 788 -2.99 -61.79 0.22
N SER A 789 -4.08 -62.56 0.28
CA SER A 789 -5.44 -62.00 0.30
C SER A 789 -5.71 -61.31 1.65
N GLU A 790 -5.28 -61.93 2.75
CA GLU A 790 -5.36 -61.38 4.10
C GLU A 790 -4.54 -60.09 4.24
N SER A 791 -3.36 -60.04 3.64
CA SER A 791 -2.50 -58.85 3.73
C SER A 791 -3.10 -57.59 3.10
N VAL A 792 -4.02 -57.71 2.14
CA VAL A 792 -4.53 -56.55 1.37
C VAL A 792 -6.03 -56.28 1.55
N LYS A 793 -6.78 -57.21 2.15
CA LYS A 793 -8.25 -57.19 2.21
C LYS A 793 -8.84 -55.85 2.64
N ASP A 794 -8.25 -55.23 3.66
CA ASP A 794 -8.71 -53.97 4.25
C ASP A 794 -7.79 -52.77 3.90
N ALA A 795 -6.81 -52.94 3.02
CA ALA A 795 -5.83 -51.89 2.71
C ALA A 795 -6.44 -50.78 1.85
N ASP A 796 -6.26 -49.53 2.25
CA ASP A 796 -6.60 -48.35 1.45
C ASP A 796 -5.44 -47.97 0.52
N ILE A 797 -4.22 -48.36 0.89
CA ILE A 797 -2.98 -48.04 0.18
C ILE A 797 -2.18 -49.34 0.00
N LEU A 798 -1.89 -49.69 -1.25
CA LEU A 798 -1.11 -50.88 -1.59
C LEU A 798 0.25 -50.50 -2.18
N ILE A 799 1.34 -50.86 -1.51
CA ILE A 799 2.71 -50.64 -1.99
C ILE A 799 3.19 -51.91 -2.70
N PHE A 800 3.27 -51.89 -4.02
CA PHE A 800 3.73 -53.03 -4.83
C PHE A 800 5.25 -53.00 -4.96
N VAL A 801 5.92 -54.02 -4.40
CA VAL A 801 7.38 -54.09 -4.33
C VAL A 801 7.87 -55.55 -4.42
N ILE A 802 7.46 -56.22 -5.48
CA ILE A 802 7.88 -57.59 -5.83
C ILE A 802 8.76 -57.63 -7.08
N PRO A 803 9.54 -58.71 -7.30
CA PRO A 803 10.22 -58.92 -8.57
C PRO A 803 9.23 -58.88 -9.74
N HIS A 804 9.60 -58.19 -10.82
CA HIS A 804 8.68 -57.85 -11.90
C HIS A 804 7.94 -59.08 -12.44
N GLN A 805 8.60 -60.24 -12.57
CA GLN A 805 8.03 -61.48 -13.13
C GLN A 805 6.81 -62.03 -12.37
N PHE A 806 6.60 -61.62 -11.11
CA PHE A 806 5.49 -62.11 -10.29
C PHE A 806 4.25 -61.20 -10.33
N VAL A 807 4.34 -60.02 -10.96
CA VAL A 807 3.28 -59.00 -10.96
C VAL A 807 1.97 -59.53 -11.54
N LYS A 808 1.98 -60.11 -12.75
CA LYS A 808 0.75 -60.58 -13.43
C LYS A 808 0.00 -61.61 -12.58
N LYS A 809 0.71 -62.62 -12.06
CA LYS A 809 0.14 -63.65 -11.19
C LYS A 809 -0.42 -63.06 -9.89
N THR A 810 0.32 -62.16 -9.25
CA THR A 810 -0.10 -61.50 -8.00
C THR A 810 -1.37 -60.66 -8.24
N CYS A 811 -1.45 -59.91 -9.34
CA CYS A 811 -2.64 -59.11 -9.66
C CYS A 811 -3.87 -59.98 -9.93
N GLU A 812 -3.72 -61.12 -10.63
CA GLU A 812 -4.84 -62.06 -10.83
C GLU A 812 -5.32 -62.69 -9.51
N GLU A 813 -4.39 -63.06 -8.61
CA GLU A 813 -4.75 -63.59 -7.29
C GLU A 813 -5.49 -62.57 -6.41
N LEU A 814 -5.23 -61.27 -6.60
CA LEU A 814 -5.84 -60.15 -5.88
C LEU A 814 -7.14 -59.61 -6.50
N LYS A 815 -7.49 -60.07 -7.69
CA LYS A 815 -8.68 -59.62 -8.41
C LYS A 815 -9.94 -59.81 -7.55
N ASN A 816 -10.71 -58.73 -7.37
CA ASN A 816 -11.91 -58.67 -6.52
C ASN A 816 -11.68 -58.94 -5.01
N LYS A 817 -10.44 -58.91 -4.52
CA LYS A 817 -10.12 -59.12 -3.08
C LYS A 817 -9.60 -57.87 -2.38
N ILE A 818 -9.55 -56.75 -3.09
CA ILE A 818 -9.08 -55.46 -2.57
C ILE A 818 -10.26 -54.49 -2.39
N LYS A 819 -10.08 -53.47 -1.55
CA LYS A 819 -11.04 -52.37 -1.44
C LYS A 819 -11.17 -51.63 -2.78
N PRO A 820 -12.38 -51.39 -3.31
CA PRO A 820 -12.58 -50.63 -4.55
C PRO A 820 -12.10 -49.17 -4.48
N THR A 821 -12.00 -48.61 -3.26
CA THR A 821 -11.54 -47.25 -3.00
C THR A 821 -10.03 -47.15 -2.79
N ALA A 822 -9.31 -48.27 -2.85
CA ALA A 822 -7.87 -48.27 -2.64
C ALA A 822 -7.11 -47.68 -3.83
N PHE A 823 -5.86 -47.28 -3.59
CA PHE A 823 -4.91 -47.00 -4.66
C PHE A 823 -3.58 -47.72 -4.43
N ALA A 824 -2.83 -47.88 -5.51
CA ALA A 824 -1.54 -48.56 -5.51
C ALA A 824 -0.38 -47.58 -5.76
N LEU A 825 0.78 -47.89 -5.18
CA LEU A 825 2.07 -47.30 -5.53
C LEU A 825 3.03 -48.45 -5.92
N THR A 826 3.46 -48.49 -7.18
CA THR A 826 4.44 -49.48 -7.64
C THR A 826 5.87 -48.94 -7.54
N LEU A 827 6.75 -49.72 -6.93
CA LEU A 827 8.20 -49.47 -6.85
C LEU A 827 8.97 -50.45 -7.75
N ILE A 828 8.25 -51.18 -8.59
CA ILE A 828 8.77 -52.28 -9.40
C ILE A 828 9.39 -51.72 -10.67
N LYS A 829 10.70 -51.91 -10.82
CA LYS A 829 11.45 -51.51 -12.01
C LYS A 829 11.36 -52.61 -13.08
N GLY A 830 10.74 -52.30 -14.21
CA GLY A 830 10.58 -53.19 -15.36
C GLY A 830 9.23 -53.03 -16.05
N PHE A 831 9.08 -53.65 -17.21
CA PHE A 831 7.85 -53.66 -18.00
C PHE A 831 7.79 -54.95 -18.83
N TYR A 832 6.66 -55.16 -19.48
CA TYR A 832 6.40 -56.31 -20.33
C TYR A 832 6.14 -55.85 -21.76
N ILE A 833 6.41 -56.70 -22.74
CA ILE A 833 5.85 -56.56 -24.08
C ILE A 833 4.66 -57.51 -24.20
N ASP A 834 3.53 -56.97 -24.62
CA ASP A 834 2.34 -57.77 -24.90
C ASP A 834 2.59 -58.65 -26.13
N GLU A 835 2.34 -59.96 -26.01
CA GLU A 835 2.72 -60.90 -27.06
C GLU A 835 1.86 -60.79 -28.32
N GLN A 836 0.64 -60.26 -28.19
CA GLN A 836 -0.32 -60.15 -29.28
C GLN A 836 -0.16 -58.82 -30.01
N THR A 837 0.02 -57.73 -29.26
CA THR A 837 0.09 -56.37 -29.82
C THR A 837 1.52 -55.92 -30.09
N ASN A 838 2.52 -56.56 -29.50
CA ASN A 838 3.92 -56.10 -29.44
C ASN A 838 4.06 -54.67 -28.88
N GLU A 839 3.11 -54.23 -28.08
CA GLU A 839 3.16 -52.94 -27.39
C GLU A 839 3.72 -53.09 -25.97
N LEU A 840 4.29 -52.00 -25.48
CA LEU A 840 4.85 -51.93 -24.14
C LEU A 840 3.72 -51.82 -23.12
N LEU A 841 3.75 -52.71 -22.13
CA LEU A 841 2.79 -52.81 -21.05
C LEU A 841 3.51 -52.58 -19.71
N LEU A 842 3.20 -51.45 -19.08
CA LEU A 842 3.81 -51.04 -17.81
C LEU A 842 3.23 -51.79 -16.61
N VAL A 843 4.00 -51.90 -15.53
CA VAL A 843 3.54 -52.53 -14.29
C VAL A 843 2.41 -51.71 -13.67
N SER A 844 2.50 -50.38 -13.66
CA SER A 844 1.41 -49.52 -13.19
C SER A 844 0.12 -49.74 -13.97
N GLN A 845 0.21 -49.93 -15.29
CA GLN A 845 -0.92 -50.22 -16.16
C GLN A 845 -1.51 -51.61 -15.88
N ILE A 846 -0.68 -52.64 -15.66
CA ILE A 846 -1.13 -53.97 -15.28
C ILE A 846 -1.91 -53.93 -13.97
N ILE A 847 -1.33 -53.31 -12.94
CA ILE A 847 -1.98 -53.16 -11.62
C ILE A 847 -3.31 -52.42 -11.79
N LYS A 848 -3.30 -51.28 -12.48
CA LYS A 848 -4.50 -50.47 -12.72
C LYS A 848 -5.59 -51.24 -13.44
N ASN A 849 -5.26 -51.92 -14.53
CA ASN A 849 -6.23 -52.58 -15.40
C ASN A 849 -6.77 -53.88 -14.78
N THR A 850 -5.92 -54.67 -14.12
CA THR A 850 -6.34 -55.94 -13.52
C THR A 850 -7.11 -55.73 -12.21
N LEU A 851 -6.68 -54.77 -11.38
CA LEU A 851 -7.27 -54.54 -10.07
C LEU A 851 -8.32 -53.42 -10.05
N ASN A 852 -8.45 -52.66 -11.14
CA ASN A 852 -9.38 -51.54 -11.27
C ASN A 852 -9.23 -50.46 -10.17
N ILE A 853 -7.98 -50.13 -9.84
CA ILE A 853 -7.61 -49.08 -8.87
C ILE A 853 -6.56 -48.13 -9.48
N PRO A 854 -6.49 -46.86 -9.04
CA PRO A 854 -5.41 -45.95 -9.46
C PRO A 854 -4.05 -46.51 -9.06
N CYS A 855 -3.04 -46.35 -9.93
CA CYS A 855 -1.67 -46.78 -9.63
C CYS A 855 -0.67 -45.66 -9.94
N LEU A 856 0.11 -45.28 -8.94
CA LEU A 856 1.26 -44.38 -9.03
C LEU A 856 2.54 -45.22 -9.19
N CYS A 857 3.64 -44.60 -9.62
CA CYS A 857 4.95 -45.25 -9.64
C CYS A 857 5.99 -44.43 -8.85
N LEU A 858 6.99 -45.09 -8.27
CA LEU A 858 8.14 -44.45 -7.63
C LEU A 858 9.43 -45.08 -8.17
N MET A 859 10.27 -44.25 -8.78
CA MET A 859 11.55 -44.65 -9.39
C MET A 859 12.65 -43.68 -8.95
N GLY A 860 13.87 -44.15 -8.83
CA GLY A 860 14.98 -43.30 -8.38
C GLY A 860 16.26 -44.07 -8.05
N ALA A 861 17.33 -43.31 -7.83
CA ALA A 861 18.63 -43.79 -7.38
C ALA A 861 18.60 -44.22 -5.90
N ASN A 862 17.92 -45.35 -5.62
CA ASN A 862 17.57 -45.75 -4.26
C ASN A 862 18.17 -47.12 -3.95
N ILE A 863 19.43 -47.16 -3.49
CA ILE A 863 20.06 -48.41 -3.06
C ILE A 863 19.47 -48.80 -1.70
N ALA A 864 18.93 -50.01 -1.60
CA ALA A 864 18.08 -50.42 -0.48
C ALA A 864 18.75 -50.35 0.90
N HIS A 865 20.03 -50.74 1.00
CA HIS A 865 20.79 -50.63 2.26
C HIS A 865 20.99 -49.16 2.67
N GLU A 866 21.40 -48.29 1.74
CA GLU A 866 21.63 -46.87 2.03
C GLU A 866 20.36 -46.19 2.54
N VAL A 867 19.20 -46.53 1.96
CA VAL A 867 17.91 -45.99 2.43
C VAL A 867 17.54 -46.53 3.81
N ALA A 868 17.79 -47.81 4.10
CA ALA A 868 17.56 -48.36 5.44
C ALA A 868 18.47 -47.71 6.51
N GLU A 869 19.71 -47.41 6.14
CA GLU A 869 20.70 -46.69 6.96
C GLU A 869 20.42 -45.17 7.06
N LYS A 870 19.35 -44.67 6.45
CA LYS A 870 18.95 -43.25 6.43
C LYS A 870 20.00 -42.34 5.79
N VAL A 871 20.77 -42.87 4.84
CA VAL A 871 21.65 -42.10 3.97
C VAL A 871 20.79 -41.29 3.00
N PHE A 872 21.18 -40.04 2.76
CA PHE A 872 20.42 -39.15 1.89
C PHE A 872 20.27 -39.72 0.48
N CYS A 873 19.02 -39.80 0.00
CA CYS A 873 18.69 -40.11 -1.37
C CYS A 873 17.44 -39.33 -1.83
N GLU A 874 17.15 -39.44 -3.12
CA GLU A 874 16.00 -38.81 -3.76
C GLU A 874 15.29 -39.77 -4.70
N ALA A 875 13.98 -39.62 -4.87
CA ALA A 875 13.21 -40.37 -5.86
C ALA A 875 12.16 -39.51 -6.56
N THR A 876 11.75 -39.98 -7.72
CA THR A 876 10.72 -39.38 -8.56
C THR A 876 9.47 -40.24 -8.53
N VAL A 877 8.33 -39.63 -8.25
CA VAL A 877 7.01 -40.24 -8.20
C VAL A 877 6.20 -39.80 -9.41
N GLY A 878 5.71 -40.77 -10.17
CA GLY A 878 4.75 -40.55 -11.25
C GLY A 878 3.33 -40.60 -10.71
N SER A 879 2.60 -39.48 -10.81
CA SER A 879 1.19 -39.41 -10.43
C SER A 879 0.44 -38.32 -11.19
N ARG A 880 -0.75 -38.67 -11.68
CA ARG A 880 -1.73 -37.72 -12.24
C ARG A 880 -2.74 -37.22 -11.21
N ASP A 881 -2.75 -37.82 -10.02
CA ASP A 881 -3.69 -37.51 -8.96
C ASP A 881 -2.97 -36.80 -7.81
N GLU A 882 -3.31 -35.54 -7.59
CA GLU A 882 -2.72 -34.71 -6.54
C GLU A 882 -3.07 -35.21 -5.13
N GLN A 883 -4.25 -35.82 -4.94
CA GLN A 883 -4.66 -36.37 -3.64
C GLN A 883 -3.79 -37.56 -3.25
N HIS A 884 -3.61 -38.51 -4.17
CA HIS A 884 -2.72 -39.65 -3.94
C HIS A 884 -1.26 -39.20 -3.82
N SER A 885 -0.86 -38.15 -4.55
CA SER A 885 0.50 -37.59 -4.45
C SER A 885 0.82 -37.07 -3.06
N GLU A 886 -0.14 -36.39 -2.42
CA GLU A 886 0.05 -35.87 -1.06
C GLU A 886 0.08 -36.99 -0.02
N ILE A 887 -0.73 -38.05 -0.20
CA ILE A 887 -0.66 -39.24 0.66
C ILE A 887 0.72 -39.89 0.55
N VAL A 888 1.23 -40.12 -0.67
CA VAL A 888 2.57 -40.70 -0.87
C VAL A 888 3.66 -39.80 -0.30
N ARG A 889 3.52 -38.47 -0.41
CA ARG A 889 4.43 -37.52 0.21
C ARG A 889 4.50 -37.71 1.72
N GLN A 890 3.35 -37.73 2.40
CA GLN A 890 3.31 -37.91 3.85
C GLN A 890 3.94 -39.23 4.30
N LEU A 891 3.79 -40.29 3.51
CA LEU A 891 4.30 -41.61 3.87
C LEU A 891 5.79 -41.82 3.63
N ILE A 892 6.40 -41.09 2.69
CA ILE A 892 7.76 -41.39 2.22
C ILE A 892 8.70 -40.16 2.22
N ASP A 893 8.20 -38.94 2.00
CA ASP A 893 9.06 -37.75 1.86
C ASP A 893 9.61 -37.30 3.22
N THR A 894 10.92 -37.45 3.40
CA THR A 894 11.65 -37.12 4.65
C THR A 894 12.91 -36.32 4.31
N PRO A 895 13.60 -35.69 5.28
CA PRO A 895 14.86 -34.99 5.02
C PRO A 895 15.96 -35.86 4.40
N VAL A 896 15.93 -37.18 4.64
CA VAL A 896 16.89 -38.16 4.11
C VAL A 896 16.38 -38.89 2.87
N PHE A 897 15.07 -38.87 2.60
CA PHE A 897 14.49 -39.47 1.40
C PHE A 897 13.53 -38.48 0.74
N ARG A 898 14.05 -37.67 -0.18
CA ARG A 898 13.30 -36.57 -0.81
C ARG A 898 12.55 -37.01 -2.05
N LEU A 899 11.29 -36.60 -2.18
CA LEU A 899 10.45 -36.95 -3.32
C LEU A 899 10.14 -35.78 -4.26
N ARG A 900 10.28 -36.02 -5.57
CA ARG A 900 9.81 -35.15 -6.65
C ARG A 900 8.64 -35.81 -7.38
N PHE A 901 7.67 -35.02 -7.85
CA PHE A 901 6.42 -35.55 -8.42
C PHE A 901 6.19 -34.99 -9.82
N TYR A 902 5.85 -35.87 -10.76
CA TYR A 902 5.53 -35.52 -12.14
C TYR A 902 4.29 -36.28 -12.64
N PRO A 903 3.54 -35.71 -13.59
CA PRO A 903 2.37 -36.37 -14.17
C PRO A 903 2.71 -37.48 -15.18
N ASP A 904 3.94 -37.51 -15.70
CA ASP A 904 4.44 -38.44 -16.73
C ASP A 904 4.78 -39.82 -16.14
N VAL A 905 3.77 -40.55 -15.64
CA VAL A 905 3.90 -41.86 -14.99
C VAL A 905 4.65 -42.86 -15.87
N GLU A 906 4.31 -42.89 -17.16
CA GLU A 906 4.81 -43.83 -18.14
C GLU A 906 6.30 -43.64 -18.36
N ILE A 907 6.76 -42.40 -18.51
CA ILE A 907 8.18 -42.09 -18.75
C ILE A 907 9.02 -42.44 -17.53
N ILE A 908 8.56 -42.08 -16.33
CA ILE A 908 9.26 -42.40 -15.08
C ILE A 908 9.48 -43.90 -14.97
N GLU A 909 8.43 -44.68 -15.24
CA GLU A 909 8.47 -46.14 -15.13
C GLU A 909 9.32 -46.79 -16.23
N ILE A 910 9.24 -46.31 -17.48
CA ILE A 910 10.11 -46.76 -18.58
C ILE A 910 11.56 -46.54 -18.21
N LEU A 911 11.95 -45.34 -17.75
CA LEU A 911 13.32 -45.00 -17.37
C LEU A 911 13.87 -45.97 -16.31
N GLY A 912 13.09 -46.22 -15.26
CA GLY A 912 13.43 -47.18 -14.20
C GLY A 912 13.61 -48.62 -14.72
N GLY A 913 12.84 -49.00 -15.74
CA GLY A 913 12.98 -50.28 -16.43
C GLY A 913 14.27 -50.38 -17.26
N VAL A 914 14.47 -49.48 -18.22
CA VAL A 914 15.54 -49.59 -19.22
C VAL A 914 16.95 -49.29 -18.67
N LYS A 915 17.07 -48.54 -17.58
CA LYS A 915 18.39 -48.18 -17.00
C LYS A 915 19.25 -49.40 -16.66
N ASN A 916 18.63 -50.51 -16.27
CA ASN A 916 19.35 -51.74 -15.92
C ASN A 916 20.05 -52.36 -17.13
N VAL A 917 19.51 -52.16 -18.34
CA VAL A 917 20.14 -52.63 -19.59
C VAL A 917 21.40 -51.83 -19.87
N ILE A 918 21.33 -50.50 -19.73
CA ILE A 918 22.50 -49.63 -19.90
C ILE A 918 23.55 -49.86 -18.80
N ALA A 919 23.13 -50.16 -17.57
CA ALA A 919 24.05 -50.53 -16.50
C ALA A 919 24.85 -51.80 -16.83
N MET A 920 24.25 -52.78 -17.54
CA MET A 920 25.00 -53.93 -18.06
C MET A 920 26.02 -53.52 -19.13
N CYS A 921 25.66 -52.61 -20.05
CA CYS A 921 26.61 -52.08 -21.03
C CYS A 921 27.84 -51.45 -20.36
N ALA A 922 27.63 -50.69 -19.27
CA ALA A 922 28.73 -50.15 -18.47
C ALA A 922 29.56 -51.27 -17.80
N GLY A 923 28.90 -52.32 -17.30
CA GLY A 923 29.57 -53.48 -16.72
C GLY A 923 30.44 -54.23 -17.74
N PHE A 924 29.90 -54.50 -18.93
CA PHE A 924 30.65 -55.12 -20.02
C PHE A 924 31.88 -54.29 -20.41
N ALA A 925 31.74 -52.97 -20.53
CA ALA A 925 32.86 -52.08 -20.84
C ALA A 925 33.96 -52.14 -19.76
N ASP A 926 33.58 -52.09 -18.49
CA ASP A 926 34.53 -52.14 -17.38
C ASP A 926 35.20 -53.52 -17.24
N GLY A 927 34.49 -54.61 -17.52
CA GLY A 927 35.07 -55.97 -17.52
C GLY A 927 36.07 -56.19 -18.67
N LEU A 928 35.91 -55.45 -19.77
CA LEU A 928 36.90 -55.33 -20.84
C LEU A 928 38.05 -54.37 -20.52
N LYS A 929 38.11 -53.84 -19.30
CA LYS A 929 39.10 -52.85 -18.83
C LYS A 929 39.10 -51.56 -19.64
N ALA A 930 37.92 -51.12 -20.11
CA ALA A 930 37.78 -49.85 -20.79
C ALA A 930 38.10 -48.66 -19.86
N GLY A 931 38.64 -47.58 -20.41
CA GLY A 931 38.98 -46.38 -19.63
C GLY A 931 37.75 -45.52 -19.26
N PHE A 932 37.96 -44.55 -18.36
CA PHE A 932 36.89 -43.64 -17.90
C PHE A 932 36.17 -42.90 -19.04
N ASN A 933 36.89 -42.51 -20.09
CA ASN A 933 36.28 -41.85 -21.26
C ASN A 933 35.28 -42.75 -22.00
N THR A 934 35.64 -44.03 -22.17
CA THR A 934 34.76 -45.02 -22.80
C THR A 934 33.54 -45.27 -21.92
N ARG A 935 33.72 -45.38 -20.60
CA ARG A 935 32.62 -45.51 -19.64
C ARG A 935 31.66 -44.32 -19.71
N ALA A 936 32.20 -43.10 -19.75
CA ALA A 936 31.39 -41.89 -19.91
C ALA A 936 30.62 -41.88 -21.24
N ALA A 937 31.24 -42.34 -22.33
CA ALA A 937 30.59 -42.46 -23.63
C ALA A 937 29.45 -43.48 -23.62
N VAL A 938 29.66 -44.65 -22.99
CA VAL A 938 28.62 -45.68 -22.78
C VAL A 938 27.44 -45.10 -22.00
N LEU A 939 27.69 -44.40 -20.89
CA LEU A 939 26.62 -43.79 -20.09
C LEU A 939 25.86 -42.72 -20.87
N ARG A 940 26.56 -41.83 -21.57
CA ARG A 940 25.94 -40.74 -22.34
C ARG A 940 25.11 -41.27 -23.51
N LEU A 941 25.65 -42.21 -24.28
CA LEU A 941 24.96 -42.82 -25.42
C LEU A 941 23.80 -43.70 -24.95
N GLY A 942 23.99 -44.48 -23.88
CA GLY A 942 22.93 -45.29 -23.30
C GLY A 942 21.79 -44.44 -22.74
N PHE A 943 22.10 -43.35 -22.02
CA PHE A 943 21.09 -42.39 -21.58
C PHE A 943 20.32 -41.79 -22.76
N ARG A 944 21.00 -41.52 -23.87
CA ARG A 944 20.38 -41.02 -25.09
C ARG A 944 19.45 -42.04 -25.74
N GLU A 945 19.82 -43.32 -25.76
CA GLU A 945 18.93 -44.41 -26.15
C GLU A 945 17.72 -44.51 -25.22
N MET A 946 17.90 -44.39 -23.90
CA MET A 946 16.77 -44.37 -22.94
C MET A 946 15.77 -43.24 -23.25
N VAL A 947 16.27 -42.02 -23.48
CA VAL A 947 15.44 -40.86 -23.86
C VAL A 947 14.72 -41.11 -25.19
N ASN A 948 15.43 -41.60 -26.20
CA ASN A 948 14.85 -41.88 -27.51
C ASN A 948 13.79 -43.00 -27.42
N PHE A 949 13.99 -44.00 -26.56
CA PHE A 949 13.06 -45.09 -26.33
C PHE A 949 11.77 -44.57 -25.66
N CYS A 950 11.88 -43.71 -24.64
CA CYS A 950 10.72 -43.05 -24.03
C CYS A 950 9.89 -42.26 -25.06
N ARG A 951 10.56 -41.56 -25.98
CA ARG A 951 9.91 -40.78 -27.05
C ARG A 951 9.16 -41.61 -28.09
N LEU A 952 9.42 -42.92 -28.17
CA LEU A 952 8.61 -43.83 -29.00
C LEU A 952 7.21 -44.03 -28.42
N HIS A 953 7.06 -43.85 -27.10
CA HIS A 953 5.80 -44.03 -26.37
C HIS A 953 5.10 -42.71 -26.10
N GLU A 954 5.84 -41.69 -25.66
CA GLU A 954 5.26 -40.41 -25.24
C GLU A 954 6.09 -39.21 -25.74
N LYS A 955 5.49 -38.40 -26.62
CA LYS A 955 6.17 -37.29 -27.31
C LYS A 955 6.15 -35.96 -26.56
N GLU A 956 5.25 -35.80 -25.60
CA GLU A 956 4.93 -34.50 -24.96
C GLU A 956 5.58 -34.30 -23.57
N SER A 957 6.72 -34.93 -23.32
CA SER A 957 7.38 -34.83 -22.01
C SER A 957 8.33 -33.66 -21.86
N THR A 958 8.42 -33.16 -20.64
CA THR A 958 9.40 -32.12 -20.28
C THR A 958 10.81 -32.69 -20.29
N ALA A 959 11.78 -31.94 -20.81
CA ALA A 959 13.17 -32.37 -20.85
C ALA A 959 13.78 -32.57 -19.44
N GLU A 960 13.18 -31.95 -18.42
CA GLU A 960 13.61 -32.01 -17.02
C GLU A 960 13.51 -33.41 -16.42
N ILE A 961 12.44 -34.16 -16.75
CA ILE A 961 12.20 -35.50 -16.14
C ILE A 961 13.32 -36.50 -16.38
N TYR A 962 14.04 -36.37 -17.49
CA TYR A 962 15.16 -37.25 -17.82
C TYR A 962 16.36 -36.99 -16.89
N LEU A 963 16.50 -35.77 -16.37
CA LEU A 963 17.57 -35.39 -15.45
C LEU A 963 17.21 -35.66 -13.98
N GLU A 964 15.95 -35.95 -13.69
CA GLU A 964 15.47 -36.32 -12.35
C GLU A 964 16.02 -37.67 -11.88
N SER A 965 15.79 -37.98 -10.59
CA SER A 965 16.30 -39.18 -9.94
C SER A 965 15.96 -40.48 -10.70
N CYS A 966 14.75 -40.60 -11.25
CA CYS A 966 14.32 -41.77 -12.03
C CYS A 966 15.10 -41.99 -13.34
N GLY A 967 15.71 -40.94 -13.89
CA GLY A 967 16.42 -40.98 -15.16
C GLY A 967 17.93 -41.05 -14.97
N PHE A 968 18.57 -39.89 -15.04
CA PHE A 968 20.03 -39.78 -15.06
C PHE A 968 20.68 -40.28 -13.75
N ALA A 969 20.12 -39.96 -12.59
CA ALA A 969 20.70 -40.35 -11.31
C ALA A 969 20.65 -41.88 -11.10
N ASP A 970 19.49 -42.51 -11.31
CA ASP A 970 19.35 -43.97 -11.17
C ASP A 970 20.25 -44.72 -12.16
N LEU A 971 20.40 -44.20 -13.38
CA LEU A 971 21.35 -44.74 -14.35
C LEU A 971 22.79 -44.70 -13.81
N ILE A 972 23.24 -43.57 -13.28
CA ILE A 972 24.60 -43.42 -12.74
C ILE A 972 24.82 -44.39 -11.58
N ALA A 973 23.96 -44.32 -10.55
CA ALA A 973 24.10 -45.15 -9.36
C ALA A 973 24.15 -46.65 -9.71
N SER A 974 23.27 -47.07 -10.62
CA SER A 974 23.20 -48.45 -11.09
C SER A 974 24.42 -48.89 -11.89
N SER A 975 25.05 -47.97 -12.61
CA SER A 975 26.23 -48.23 -13.43
C SER A 975 27.55 -48.08 -12.67
N LEU A 976 27.51 -47.62 -11.42
CA LEU A 976 28.68 -47.51 -10.54
C LEU A 976 28.91 -48.78 -9.71
N GLY A 977 27.83 -49.42 -9.24
CA GLY A 977 27.94 -50.59 -8.36
C GLY A 977 26.69 -51.45 -8.28
N GLY A 978 25.73 -51.28 -9.19
CA GLY A 978 24.51 -52.08 -9.19
C GLY A 978 24.75 -53.56 -9.54
N ARG A 979 23.84 -54.43 -9.11
CA ARG A 979 23.91 -55.89 -9.38
C ARG A 979 24.04 -56.23 -10.87
N ASN A 980 23.30 -55.54 -11.73
CA ASN A 980 23.37 -55.72 -13.19
C ASN A 980 24.74 -55.30 -13.76
N TYR A 981 25.32 -54.22 -13.25
CA TYR A 981 26.67 -53.78 -13.62
C TYR A 981 27.72 -54.82 -13.19
N ASN A 982 27.68 -55.29 -11.93
CA ASN A 982 28.64 -56.26 -11.40
C ASN A 982 28.55 -57.61 -12.12
N GLY A 983 27.33 -58.11 -12.38
CA GLY A 983 27.13 -59.36 -13.12
C GLY A 983 27.65 -59.26 -14.56
N ALA A 984 27.36 -58.16 -15.25
CA ALA A 984 27.86 -57.91 -16.61
C ALA A 984 29.39 -57.77 -16.66
N LYS A 985 29.99 -57.10 -15.67
CA LYS A 985 31.44 -56.99 -15.53
C LYS A 985 32.09 -58.36 -15.37
N LYS A 986 31.60 -59.19 -14.44
CA LYS A 986 32.11 -60.54 -14.22
C LYS A 986 31.93 -61.43 -15.46
N MET A 987 30.83 -61.29 -16.18
CA MET A 987 30.62 -61.98 -17.46
C MET A 987 31.72 -61.63 -18.47
N ALA A 988 32.03 -60.34 -18.64
CA ALA A 988 33.07 -59.91 -19.57
C ALA A 988 34.49 -60.31 -19.12
N GLU A 989 34.74 -60.46 -17.82
CA GLU A 989 36.04 -60.90 -17.27
C GLU A 989 36.24 -62.43 -17.34
N THR A 990 35.16 -63.21 -17.21
CA THR A 990 35.25 -64.68 -17.01
C THR A 990 34.63 -65.51 -18.13
N ASN A 991 33.90 -64.90 -19.07
CA ASN A 991 33.10 -65.55 -20.11
C ASN A 991 32.02 -66.53 -19.59
N LYS A 992 31.70 -66.51 -18.29
CA LYS A 992 30.57 -67.26 -17.73
C LYS A 992 29.24 -66.66 -18.18
N SER A 993 28.18 -67.47 -18.21
CA SER A 993 26.83 -66.96 -18.48
C SER A 993 26.30 -66.15 -17.29
N LEU A 994 25.44 -65.15 -17.55
CA LEU A 994 24.78 -64.40 -16.47
C LEU A 994 23.91 -65.29 -15.58
N LYS A 995 23.39 -66.40 -16.12
CA LYS A 995 22.62 -67.38 -15.34
C LYS A 995 23.49 -68.11 -14.32
N ASP A 996 24.74 -68.42 -14.67
CA ASP A 996 25.68 -69.06 -13.76
C ASP A 996 26.16 -68.07 -12.70
N ILE A 997 26.47 -66.83 -13.11
CA ILE A 997 26.85 -65.74 -12.20
C ILE A 997 25.73 -65.44 -11.20
N GLU A 998 24.46 -65.40 -11.64
CA GLU A 998 23.31 -65.19 -10.76
C GLU A 998 23.19 -66.31 -9.71
N LYS A 999 23.42 -67.57 -10.08
CA LYS A 999 23.40 -68.70 -9.13
C LYS A 999 24.58 -68.68 -8.15
N GLU A 1000 25.76 -68.29 -8.62
CA GLU A 1000 26.98 -68.29 -7.81
C GLU A 1000 27.04 -67.11 -6.82
N ASP A 1001 26.66 -65.90 -7.25
CA ASP A 1001 27.01 -64.67 -6.52
C ASP A 1001 25.83 -63.97 -5.83
N LEU A 1002 24.58 -64.26 -6.21
CA LEU A 1002 23.44 -63.44 -5.80
C LEU A 1002 22.57 -64.02 -4.69
N ASN A 1003 22.92 -65.19 -4.14
CA ASN A 1003 22.24 -65.81 -2.98
C ASN A 1003 20.70 -65.78 -3.06
N GLY A 1004 20.15 -66.06 -4.25
CA GLY A 1004 18.69 -66.06 -4.50
C GLY A 1004 18.10 -64.72 -4.96
N GLN A 1005 18.89 -63.66 -5.13
CA GLN A 1005 18.50 -62.44 -5.83
C GLN A 1005 18.69 -62.60 -7.35
N SER A 1006 17.93 -61.85 -8.15
CA SER A 1006 17.92 -62.00 -9.62
C SER A 1006 18.40 -60.75 -10.37
N LEU A 1007 19.09 -60.95 -11.49
CA LEU A 1007 19.49 -59.89 -12.41
C LEU A 1007 18.31 -59.52 -13.31
N GLN A 1008 17.75 -58.32 -13.10
CA GLN A 1008 16.61 -57.85 -13.90
C GLN A 1008 17.01 -57.37 -15.30
N GLY A 1009 18.26 -56.95 -15.49
CA GLY A 1009 18.77 -56.40 -16.75
C GLY A 1009 18.59 -57.31 -17.96
N PRO A 1010 18.96 -58.61 -17.90
CA PRO A 1010 18.81 -59.53 -19.02
C PRO A 1010 17.36 -59.73 -19.45
N GLY A 1011 16.44 -59.86 -18.49
CA GLY A 1011 15.01 -59.95 -18.76
C GLY A 1011 14.49 -58.70 -19.49
N THR A 1012 14.82 -57.51 -18.98
CA THR A 1012 14.42 -56.25 -19.64
C THR A 1012 15.07 -56.08 -21.01
N ALA A 1013 16.33 -56.48 -21.19
CA ALA A 1013 17.00 -56.41 -22.49
C ALA A 1013 16.29 -57.27 -23.55
N LYS A 1014 15.81 -58.46 -23.16
CA LYS A 1014 14.99 -59.32 -24.02
C LYS A 1014 13.67 -58.67 -24.42
N GLU A 1015 12.96 -58.07 -23.48
CA GLU A 1015 11.70 -57.34 -23.74
C GLU A 1015 11.94 -56.15 -24.68
N VAL A 1016 12.95 -55.33 -24.42
CA VAL A 1016 13.33 -54.19 -25.27
C VAL A 1016 13.72 -54.67 -26.68
N TYR A 1017 14.52 -55.73 -26.80
CA TYR A 1017 14.91 -56.28 -28.10
C TYR A 1017 13.68 -56.71 -28.90
N ARG A 1018 12.76 -57.48 -28.30
CA ARG A 1018 11.52 -57.93 -28.94
C ARG A 1018 10.69 -56.76 -29.46
N PHE A 1019 10.53 -55.71 -28.64
CA PHE A 1019 9.79 -54.51 -29.03
C PHE A 1019 10.44 -53.79 -30.21
N LEU A 1020 11.75 -53.58 -30.16
CA LEU A 1020 12.49 -52.89 -31.21
C LEU A 1020 12.55 -53.71 -32.51
N GLU A 1021 12.64 -55.03 -32.42
CA GLU A 1021 12.58 -55.95 -33.55
C GLU A 1021 11.22 -55.87 -34.24
N ALA A 1022 10.12 -55.96 -33.48
CA ALA A 1022 8.77 -55.85 -34.01
C ALA A 1022 8.51 -54.50 -34.72
N LYS A 1023 9.18 -53.43 -34.29
CA LYS A 1023 9.06 -52.09 -34.90
C LYS A 1023 10.12 -51.79 -35.96
N ASN A 1024 11.02 -52.72 -36.29
CA ASN A 1024 12.16 -52.52 -37.20
C ASN A 1024 13.07 -51.33 -36.78
N LEU A 1025 13.32 -51.18 -35.48
CA LEU A 1025 14.08 -50.08 -34.90
C LEU A 1025 15.43 -50.51 -34.30
N LEU A 1026 15.82 -51.78 -34.37
CA LEU A 1026 17.05 -52.31 -33.74
C LEU A 1026 18.31 -51.52 -34.11
N ASP A 1027 18.43 -51.04 -35.35
CA ASP A 1027 19.60 -50.27 -35.80
C ASP A 1027 19.66 -48.85 -35.20
N GLN A 1028 18.54 -48.33 -34.70
CA GLN A 1028 18.50 -47.03 -34.02
C GLN A 1028 18.91 -47.10 -32.54
N PHE A 1029 18.96 -48.31 -31.98
CA PHE A 1029 19.23 -48.58 -30.57
C PHE A 1029 20.31 -49.69 -30.41
N PRO A 1030 21.53 -49.46 -30.95
CA PRO A 1030 22.58 -50.47 -30.94
C PRO A 1030 22.96 -50.94 -29.53
N MET A 1031 22.91 -50.09 -28.50
CA MET A 1031 23.28 -50.50 -27.15
C MET A 1031 22.24 -51.44 -26.54
N PHE A 1032 20.95 -51.15 -26.66
CA PHE A 1032 19.91 -52.08 -26.22
C PHE A 1032 19.97 -53.41 -26.98
N ARG A 1033 20.18 -53.36 -28.30
CA ARG A 1033 20.35 -54.55 -29.14
C ARG A 1033 21.53 -55.40 -28.69
N ASP A 1034 22.70 -54.78 -28.57
CA ASP A 1034 23.96 -55.48 -28.27
C ASP A 1034 23.94 -56.03 -26.83
N ALA A 1035 23.36 -55.30 -25.87
CA ALA A 1035 23.19 -55.80 -24.51
C ALA A 1035 22.46 -57.15 -24.48
N TYR A 1036 21.35 -57.27 -25.20
CA TYR A 1036 20.60 -58.52 -25.31
C TYR A 1036 21.42 -59.62 -26.02
N LEU A 1037 22.03 -59.31 -27.17
CA LEU A 1037 22.81 -60.29 -27.92
C LEU A 1037 24.02 -60.82 -27.13
N ILE A 1038 24.64 -59.99 -26.29
CA ILE A 1038 25.71 -60.40 -25.37
C ILE A 1038 25.14 -61.29 -24.27
N CYS A 1039 24.01 -60.94 -23.65
CA CYS A 1039 23.36 -61.76 -22.62
C CYS A 1039 23.01 -63.17 -23.14
N GLU A 1040 22.58 -63.29 -24.39
CA GLU A 1040 22.29 -64.55 -25.08
C GLU A 1040 23.54 -65.20 -25.71
N GLN A 1041 24.74 -64.65 -25.48
CA GLN A 1041 26.02 -65.14 -26.00
C GLN A 1041 26.08 -65.28 -27.53
N LYS A 1042 25.29 -64.48 -28.26
CA LYS A 1042 25.29 -64.44 -29.73
C LYS A 1042 26.41 -63.56 -30.29
N ILE A 1043 26.88 -62.59 -29.50
CA ILE A 1043 28.05 -61.76 -29.82
C ILE A 1043 28.93 -61.61 -28.57
N GLU A 1044 30.23 -61.38 -28.77
CA GLU A 1044 31.16 -61.13 -27.67
C GLU A 1044 30.99 -59.73 -27.07
N PRO A 1045 31.24 -59.53 -25.76
CA PRO A 1045 31.17 -58.21 -25.12
C PRO A 1045 31.98 -57.12 -25.83
N LYS A 1046 33.12 -57.48 -26.42
CA LYS A 1046 33.98 -56.55 -27.19
C LYS A 1046 33.23 -55.87 -28.34
N LYS A 1047 32.24 -56.56 -28.92
CA LYS A 1047 31.47 -56.07 -30.06
C LYS A 1047 30.63 -54.84 -29.72
N LEU A 1048 30.19 -54.70 -28.46
CA LEU A 1048 29.54 -53.50 -27.96
C LEU A 1048 30.41 -52.26 -28.23
N LEU A 1049 31.69 -52.30 -27.81
CA LEU A 1049 32.60 -51.16 -27.92
C LEU A 1049 32.93 -50.81 -29.38
N GLU A 1050 33.06 -51.82 -30.24
CA GLU A 1050 33.26 -51.62 -31.67
C GLU A 1050 32.05 -50.92 -32.31
N ASN A 1051 30.84 -51.35 -31.95
CA ASN A 1051 29.60 -50.80 -32.51
C ASN A 1051 29.29 -49.38 -32.02
N LEU A 1052 29.79 -48.97 -30.84
CA LEU A 1052 29.64 -47.60 -30.35
C LEU A 1052 30.21 -46.54 -31.31
N THR A 1053 31.25 -46.88 -32.10
CA THR A 1053 31.85 -45.93 -33.05
C THR A 1053 30.90 -45.50 -34.17
N ASN A 1054 29.95 -46.37 -34.52
CA ASN A 1054 28.94 -46.14 -35.54
C ASN A 1054 27.56 -45.85 -34.92
N HIS A 1055 27.51 -45.42 -33.66
CA HIS A 1055 26.24 -45.14 -33.00
C HIS A 1055 25.47 -44.04 -33.78
N PRO A 1056 24.16 -44.20 -34.03
CA PRO A 1056 23.35 -43.26 -34.82
C PRO A 1056 23.40 -41.78 -34.38
N GLU A 1057 23.79 -41.49 -33.14
CA GLU A 1057 23.87 -40.12 -32.62
C GLU A 1057 25.06 -39.35 -33.22
N PHE A 1058 26.10 -40.01 -33.71
CA PHE A 1058 27.22 -39.35 -34.39
C PHE A 1058 26.91 -38.97 -35.84
N HIS A 1059 25.83 -39.50 -36.41
CA HIS A 1059 25.42 -39.27 -37.79
C HIS A 1059 24.20 -38.34 -37.92
N ARG A 1060 23.63 -37.88 -36.80
CA ARG A 1060 22.55 -36.88 -36.77
C ARG A 1060 23.15 -35.48 -36.93
N LYS A 1061 22.66 -34.72 -37.91
CA LYS A 1061 23.02 -33.31 -38.14
C LYS A 1061 22.31 -32.37 -37.17
#